data_AF-A0A2V7W7M6-F1
#
_entry.id   AF-A0A2V7W7M6-F1
#
_cell.length_a   1.000
_cell.length_b   1.000
_cell.length_c   1.000
_cell.angle_alpha   90.00
_cell.angle_beta   90.00
_cell.angle_gamma   90.00
#
_symmetry.space_group_name_H-M   'P 1'
#
loop_
_entity.id
_entity.type
_entity.pdbx_description
1 polymer ?
#
loop_
_entity_poly.entity_id
_entity_poly.type
_entity_poly.pdbx_seq_one_letter_code
_entity_poly.pdbx_strand_id
1 'polypeptide(L)'
;MQPAQQMFRTRWFRVLALIAGLAGVMYLVVSLFLPSSRRLIFGVDKRNGYVRLVRNHVTFLPPYRYYRLEFDQRDGAAQRDGLVRIRSKEGVPVTVSYRLRFNFPGTRLPDSQRLVRDGWSAWIRTRVGEAMSAVTQQFPIEELLSPTSQFARQRGVLRQVVSNHLARSGLKVTAFEISRMEPDRRSLLEYKRGELRREARGVAGRVVIFAIDGADWELITELSHDGRVPNLQALARGGTTGSMQTIQPTVSPLVWTTVATGLPPDRHGVIDFTMNNRPVDALTRRVPALWDIAEAFGRQAQVTDWWTAWPPLPDSAVTVDTPVVLQRNAIWPRDLAPRIGAQFVAPESLGHPQVGRFLNISPSEFDAAIASNNPSDPVIVFRNILAKTWSDHRAAIQLYQQQQPLLTMMSFEGTDAVNHLFGPYHPPYREGISQENFRKYWPTVANYYSEVDRLIGEWMKVISDDTTVLVVSAYGFRWDKTRPHTQPIGRSALSDHRNPGIFIAYGNHVAAGGGYHSLTLYDIAPTVLAILGLPKSLEMPGNLAPGVFRDITPLTSVRVVSYNEFFAGRPVGAPGVDPQRYTQTLQAIGHLSGPSAMQPVFEEGDQPRQTAQAQTPAQFGAYAYYNNLGIDLRKQGKHKEAIEAFQQAIQLNPARFTPYLNLAIELFDRQQFTAADDVFVQAVARGLPNGEQWFADFAALYRSQNMTSRAINLLYKGKQIFPQSYLIAANLGSALAQANRYTEGVPELERALGLQPSSTLVLNDLGIYYAKKQDYGRALDFWNRSLTIDPRQPGIRKAADAVRTYL
;
A
#
# COMPACT_ATOMS: atom_id res chain seq x y z
N MET A 1 -39.64 77.21 -48.35
CA MET A 1 -39.44 76.02 -49.20
C MET A 1 -39.47 74.74 -48.36
N GLN A 2 -40.64 74.26 -47.90
CA GLN A 2 -40.74 72.98 -47.18
C GLN A 2 -42.04 72.12 -47.36
N PRO A 3 -42.90 72.28 -48.40
CA PRO A 3 -43.93 71.24 -48.67
C PRO A 3 -43.42 70.08 -49.54
N ALA A 4 -42.37 70.29 -50.35
CA ALA A 4 -41.93 69.30 -51.35
C ALA A 4 -41.10 68.15 -50.75
N GLN A 5 -40.37 68.36 -49.66
CA GLN A 5 -39.54 67.33 -49.04
C GLN A 5 -40.35 66.31 -48.20
N GLN A 6 -41.48 66.71 -47.65
CA GLN A 6 -42.30 65.83 -46.80
C GLN A 6 -43.12 64.84 -47.65
N MET A 7 -43.64 65.29 -48.80
CA MET A 7 -44.40 64.44 -49.72
C MET A 7 -43.52 63.37 -50.41
N PHE A 8 -42.26 63.72 -50.73
CA PHE A 8 -41.26 62.77 -51.24
C PHE A 8 -40.87 61.71 -50.20
N ARG A 9 -40.66 62.09 -48.93
CA ARG A 9 -40.29 61.14 -47.85
C ARG A 9 -41.38 60.10 -47.59
N THR A 10 -42.67 60.46 -47.61
CA THR A 10 -43.77 59.50 -47.40
C THR A 10 -43.98 58.52 -48.55
N ARG A 11 -43.73 58.92 -49.81
CA ARG A 11 -43.76 57.98 -50.95
C ARG A 11 -42.58 57.02 -50.91
N TRP A 12 -41.37 57.50 -50.62
CA TRP A 12 -40.19 56.65 -50.48
C TRP A 12 -40.28 55.69 -49.28
N PHE A 13 -40.84 56.11 -48.14
CA PHE A 13 -41.08 55.21 -47.00
C PHE A 13 -42.12 54.14 -47.30
N ARG A 14 -43.21 54.47 -48.02
CA ARG A 14 -44.20 53.47 -48.44
C ARG A 14 -43.62 52.49 -49.45
N VAL A 15 -42.80 52.97 -50.39
CA VAL A 15 -42.10 52.11 -51.36
C VAL A 15 -41.05 51.23 -50.66
N LEU A 16 -40.26 51.76 -49.72
CA LEU A 16 -39.32 50.99 -48.91
C LEU A 16 -40.02 49.97 -47.99
N ALA A 17 -41.17 50.31 -47.40
CA ALA A 17 -41.97 49.37 -46.62
C ALA A 17 -42.62 48.29 -47.50
N LEU A 18 -43.05 48.63 -48.72
CA LEU A 18 -43.55 47.66 -49.69
C LEU A 18 -42.43 46.76 -50.22
N ILE A 19 -41.24 47.31 -50.47
CA ILE A 19 -40.05 46.55 -50.88
C ILE A 19 -39.54 45.71 -49.72
N ALA A 20 -39.54 46.18 -48.47
CA ALA A 20 -39.16 45.38 -47.30
C ALA A 20 -40.22 44.31 -46.97
N GLY A 21 -41.50 44.59 -47.19
CA GLY A 21 -42.58 43.60 -47.11
C GLY A 21 -42.48 42.57 -48.22
N LEU A 22 -42.24 42.98 -49.46
CA LEU A 22 -42.00 42.09 -50.60
C LEU A 22 -40.69 41.33 -50.49
N ALA A 23 -39.62 41.94 -49.96
CA ALA A 23 -38.33 41.30 -49.70
C ALA A 23 -38.40 40.39 -48.47
N GLY A 24 -39.23 40.70 -47.48
CA GLY A 24 -39.54 39.83 -46.34
C GLY A 24 -40.37 38.62 -46.77
N VAL A 25 -41.39 38.83 -47.62
CA VAL A 25 -42.17 37.76 -48.25
C VAL A 25 -41.32 36.97 -49.24
N MET A 26 -40.49 37.62 -50.08
CA MET A 26 -39.50 36.96 -50.94
C MET A 26 -38.45 36.25 -50.12
N TYR A 27 -38.00 36.75 -48.98
CA TYR A 27 -37.03 36.06 -48.14
C TYR A 27 -37.69 34.84 -47.50
N LEU A 28 -38.94 34.93 -47.04
CA LEU A 28 -39.74 33.80 -46.56
C LEU A 28 -39.99 32.76 -47.66
N VAL A 29 -40.31 33.22 -48.87
CA VAL A 29 -40.51 32.43 -50.09
C VAL A 29 -39.17 31.80 -50.50
N VAL A 30 -38.11 32.57 -50.74
CA VAL A 30 -36.77 32.09 -51.15
C VAL A 30 -36.13 31.19 -50.08
N SER A 31 -36.35 31.43 -48.77
CA SER A 31 -35.94 30.48 -47.72
C SER A 31 -36.81 29.22 -47.64
N LEU A 32 -38.02 29.24 -48.23
CA LEU A 32 -38.81 28.04 -48.56
C LEU A 32 -38.36 27.37 -49.89
N PHE A 33 -37.59 28.06 -50.75
CA PHE A 33 -37.22 27.61 -52.11
C PHE A 33 -35.72 27.35 -52.35
N LEU A 34 -34.84 27.48 -51.34
CA LEU A 34 -33.43 27.09 -51.47
C LEU A 34 -33.30 25.54 -51.50
N PRO A 35 -32.68 24.95 -52.53
CA PRO A 35 -32.50 23.51 -52.62
C PRO A 35 -31.52 23.04 -51.55
N SER A 36 -32.05 22.46 -50.49
CA SER A 36 -31.25 21.66 -49.58
C SER A 36 -31.35 20.21 -50.02
N SER A 37 -30.41 19.76 -50.84
CA SER A 37 -30.15 18.32 -51.09
C SER A 37 -29.81 17.54 -49.80
N ARG A 38 -29.79 18.23 -48.65
CA ARG A 38 -29.45 17.72 -47.33
C ARG A 38 -30.67 17.42 -46.46
N ARG A 39 -31.92 17.63 -46.90
CA ARG A 39 -33.12 17.38 -46.06
C ARG A 39 -34.25 16.64 -46.78
N LEU A 40 -34.94 15.77 -46.04
CA LEU A 40 -36.16 15.07 -46.44
C LEU A 40 -37.37 15.60 -45.65
N ILE A 41 -38.45 15.94 -46.36
CA ILE A 41 -39.69 16.45 -45.77
C ILE A 41 -40.83 15.44 -46.01
N PHE A 42 -41.51 15.06 -44.94
CA PHE A 42 -42.67 14.18 -44.99
C PHE A 42 -43.91 14.89 -44.44
N GLY A 43 -45.05 14.70 -45.09
CA GLY A 43 -46.35 15.13 -44.59
C GLY A 43 -47.16 13.94 -44.12
N VAL A 44 -47.58 13.94 -42.85
CA VAL A 44 -48.49 12.93 -42.29
C VAL A 44 -49.89 13.52 -42.22
N ASP A 45 -50.86 12.99 -42.96
CA ASP A 45 -52.26 13.44 -42.91
C ASP A 45 -52.83 13.14 -41.50
N LYS A 46 -53.33 14.19 -40.84
CA LYS A 46 -53.79 14.14 -39.45
C LYS A 46 -55.04 13.27 -39.26
N ARG A 47 -55.82 13.00 -40.32
CA ARG A 47 -57.07 12.23 -40.25
C ARG A 47 -56.85 10.74 -40.41
N ASN A 48 -56.09 10.36 -41.43
CA ASN A 48 -55.92 8.95 -41.80
C ASN A 48 -54.48 8.44 -41.62
N GLY A 49 -53.51 9.29 -41.28
CA GLY A 49 -52.12 8.90 -41.09
C GLY A 49 -51.34 8.66 -42.37
N TYR A 50 -51.87 9.06 -43.52
CA TYR A 50 -51.19 8.85 -44.79
C TYR A 50 -49.89 9.67 -44.84
N VAL A 51 -48.77 9.02 -45.17
CA VAL A 51 -47.45 9.65 -45.27
C VAL A 51 -47.12 9.90 -46.74
N ARG A 52 -46.79 11.15 -47.06
CA ARG A 52 -46.25 11.51 -48.37
C ARG A 52 -44.87 12.14 -48.24
N LEU A 53 -43.92 11.69 -49.06
CA LEU A 53 -42.64 12.35 -49.25
C LEU A 53 -42.84 13.56 -50.18
N VAL A 54 -42.35 14.72 -49.77
CA VAL A 54 -42.36 15.93 -50.60
C VAL A 54 -41.12 15.89 -51.50
N ARG A 55 -41.29 15.39 -52.73
CA ARG A 55 -40.18 15.23 -53.71
C ARG A 55 -39.81 16.51 -54.45
N ASN A 56 -40.75 17.44 -54.59
CA ASN A 56 -40.58 18.69 -55.33
C ASN A 56 -40.80 19.90 -54.41
N HIS A 57 -40.03 20.96 -54.64
CA HIS A 57 -39.97 22.23 -53.89
C HIS A 57 -41.30 23.01 -53.80
N VAL A 58 -42.41 22.47 -54.30
CA VAL A 58 -43.71 23.16 -54.49
C VAL A 58 -44.89 22.37 -53.88
N THR A 59 -44.65 21.41 -52.98
CA THR A 59 -45.78 20.68 -52.35
C THR A 59 -46.25 21.41 -51.08
N PHE A 60 -47.24 22.28 -51.21
CA PHE A 60 -47.91 22.90 -50.05
C PHE A 60 -48.55 21.82 -49.17
N LEU A 61 -48.17 21.80 -47.89
CA LEU A 61 -48.74 20.96 -46.84
C LEU A 61 -49.60 21.84 -45.92
N PRO A 62 -50.93 21.92 -46.14
CA PRO A 62 -51.79 22.74 -45.29
C PRO A 62 -51.66 22.31 -43.82
N PRO A 63 -51.26 23.21 -42.89
CA PRO A 63 -50.98 22.85 -41.50
C PRO A 63 -52.18 22.26 -40.76
N TYR A 64 -53.41 22.61 -41.16
CA TYR A 64 -54.64 22.06 -40.59
C TYR A 64 -54.87 20.59 -40.97
N ARG A 65 -54.29 20.11 -42.09
CA ARG A 65 -54.49 18.75 -42.60
C ARG A 65 -53.26 17.85 -42.41
N TYR A 66 -52.05 18.41 -42.44
CA TYR A 66 -50.82 17.63 -42.37
C TYR A 66 -49.93 18.02 -41.19
N TYR A 67 -49.32 17.02 -40.56
CA TYR A 67 -48.19 17.20 -39.65
C TYR A 67 -46.89 17.08 -40.46
N ARG A 68 -46.11 18.17 -40.50
CA ARG A 68 -44.86 18.25 -41.27
C ARG A 68 -43.71 17.70 -40.44
N LEU A 69 -42.97 16.77 -41.03
CA LEU A 69 -41.73 16.21 -40.49
C LEU A 69 -40.58 16.62 -41.40
N GLU A 70 -39.46 16.99 -40.81
CA GLU A 70 -38.26 17.39 -41.56
C GLU A 70 -37.03 16.75 -40.91
N PHE A 71 -36.21 16.10 -41.75
CA PHE A 71 -35.04 15.34 -41.32
C PHE A 71 -33.85 15.64 -42.22
N ASP A 72 -32.64 15.46 -41.69
CA ASP A 72 -31.45 15.48 -42.51
C ASP A 72 -31.40 14.22 -43.39
N GLN A 73 -30.92 14.36 -44.61
CA GLN A 73 -30.78 13.29 -45.58
C GLN A 73 -29.35 12.75 -45.57
N ARG A 74 -29.21 11.43 -45.45
CA ARG A 74 -27.95 10.69 -45.61
C ARG A 74 -28.22 9.41 -46.38
N ASP A 75 -27.48 9.17 -47.45
CA ASP A 75 -27.60 7.97 -48.30
C ASP A 75 -29.05 7.68 -48.77
N GLY A 76 -29.80 8.74 -49.07
CA GLY A 76 -31.20 8.63 -49.51
C GLY A 76 -32.21 8.27 -48.41
N ALA A 77 -31.81 8.26 -47.14
CA ALA A 77 -32.68 8.00 -45.99
C ALA A 77 -32.74 9.20 -45.03
N ALA A 78 -33.83 9.30 -44.27
CA ALA A 78 -33.98 10.28 -43.20
C ALA A 78 -33.11 9.86 -42.01
N GLN A 79 -32.28 10.78 -41.51
CA GLN A 79 -31.43 10.56 -40.33
C GLN A 79 -31.91 11.41 -39.17
N ARG A 80 -31.93 10.81 -37.97
CA ARG A 80 -32.17 11.54 -36.72
C ARG A 80 -31.38 10.92 -35.56
N ASP A 81 -30.75 11.79 -34.79
CA ASP A 81 -30.14 11.43 -33.52
C ASP A 81 -31.18 11.57 -32.40
N GLY A 82 -31.16 10.65 -31.44
CA GLY A 82 -32.13 10.58 -30.36
C GLY A 82 -31.54 10.01 -29.09
N LEU A 83 -32.32 10.09 -28.01
CA LEU A 83 -31.93 9.62 -26.69
C LEU A 83 -33.14 8.94 -26.03
N VAL A 84 -32.91 7.76 -25.46
CA VAL A 84 -33.91 6.99 -24.71
C VAL A 84 -33.35 6.58 -23.36
N ARG A 85 -34.24 6.46 -22.37
CA ARG A 85 -33.91 5.85 -21.08
C ARG A 85 -34.48 4.44 -21.06
N ILE A 86 -33.62 3.49 -20.73
CA ILE A 86 -33.92 2.06 -20.57
C ILE A 86 -33.51 1.62 -19.17
N ARG A 87 -33.72 0.35 -18.83
CA ARG A 87 -33.19 -0.27 -17.61
C ARG A 87 -32.37 -1.52 -17.97
N SER A 88 -31.33 -1.80 -17.19
CA SER A 88 -30.64 -3.10 -17.21
C SER A 88 -31.50 -4.19 -16.57
N LYS A 89 -31.02 -5.43 -16.61
CA LYS A 89 -31.62 -6.58 -15.89
C LYS A 89 -31.80 -6.31 -14.40
N GLU A 90 -30.88 -5.60 -13.79
CA GLU A 90 -30.88 -5.23 -12.36
C GLU A 90 -31.74 -4.00 -12.07
N GLY A 91 -32.37 -3.42 -13.09
CA GLY A 91 -33.22 -2.23 -12.95
C GLY A 91 -32.47 -0.90 -12.98
N VAL A 92 -31.14 -0.90 -13.17
CA VAL A 92 -30.32 0.33 -13.25
C VAL A 92 -30.74 1.13 -14.48
N PRO A 93 -31.19 2.39 -14.33
CA PRO A 93 -31.52 3.24 -15.48
C PRO A 93 -30.28 3.50 -16.33
N VAL A 94 -30.42 3.39 -17.66
CA VAL A 94 -29.35 3.72 -18.62
C VAL A 94 -29.90 4.65 -19.68
N THR A 95 -29.21 5.74 -19.91
CA THR A 95 -29.48 6.68 -20.99
C THR A 95 -28.70 6.24 -22.23
N VAL A 96 -29.40 5.98 -23.32
CA VAL A 96 -28.81 5.53 -24.59
C VAL A 96 -29.01 6.60 -25.65
N SER A 97 -27.88 7.11 -26.16
CA SER A 97 -27.83 7.98 -27.33
C SER A 97 -27.69 7.13 -28.58
N TYR A 98 -28.56 7.36 -29.56
CA TYR A 98 -28.59 6.59 -30.81
C TYR A 98 -28.73 7.49 -32.02
N ARG A 99 -28.34 6.93 -33.16
CA ARG A 99 -28.57 7.47 -34.50
C ARG A 99 -29.43 6.50 -35.28
N LEU A 100 -30.55 6.99 -35.80
CA LEU A 100 -31.50 6.23 -36.58
C LEU A 100 -31.53 6.76 -38.02
N ARG A 101 -31.36 5.86 -39.00
CA ARG A 101 -31.68 6.11 -40.40
C ARG A 101 -32.88 5.28 -40.82
N PHE A 102 -33.85 5.91 -41.47
CA PHE A 102 -35.12 5.27 -41.78
C PHE A 102 -35.79 5.89 -43.02
N ASN A 103 -36.78 5.17 -43.54
CA ASN A 103 -37.70 5.61 -44.58
C ASN A 103 -39.13 5.19 -44.22
N PHE A 104 -40.12 5.75 -44.91
CA PHE A 104 -41.52 5.32 -44.82
C PHE A 104 -41.85 4.47 -46.06
N PRO A 105 -41.81 3.12 -45.96
CA PRO A 105 -42.02 2.24 -47.11
C PRO A 105 -43.50 2.13 -47.49
N GLY A 106 -44.40 2.36 -46.53
CA GLY A 106 -45.84 2.30 -46.71
C GLY A 106 -46.45 3.70 -46.77
N THR A 107 -47.66 3.78 -47.28
CA THR A 107 -48.37 5.05 -47.44
C THR A 107 -49.09 5.51 -46.18
N ARG A 108 -49.12 4.73 -45.09
CA ARG A 108 -49.86 5.04 -43.86
C ARG A 108 -49.08 4.66 -42.60
N LEU A 109 -49.10 5.53 -41.59
CA LEU A 109 -48.60 5.25 -40.24
C LEU A 109 -49.73 4.72 -39.35
N PRO A 110 -49.64 3.49 -38.80
CA PRO A 110 -50.69 2.89 -37.99
C PRO A 110 -51.07 3.70 -36.74
N ASP A 111 -50.12 4.41 -36.14
CA ASP A 111 -50.29 5.20 -34.91
C ASP A 111 -50.03 6.70 -35.14
N SER A 112 -50.53 7.21 -36.27
CA SER A 112 -50.31 8.61 -36.67
C SER A 112 -50.97 9.62 -35.72
N GLN A 113 -52.07 9.27 -35.06
CA GLN A 113 -52.76 10.18 -34.13
C GLN A 113 -51.88 10.53 -32.93
N ARG A 114 -51.16 9.55 -32.38
CA ARG A 114 -50.21 9.75 -31.28
C ARG A 114 -49.00 10.57 -31.73
N LEU A 115 -48.51 10.33 -32.94
CA LEU A 115 -47.47 11.16 -33.56
C LEU A 115 -47.91 12.63 -33.70
N VAL A 116 -49.15 12.88 -34.13
CA VAL A 116 -49.68 14.24 -34.30
C VAL A 116 -49.87 14.95 -32.95
N ARG A 117 -50.34 14.21 -31.93
CA ARG A 117 -50.60 14.74 -30.58
C ARG A 117 -49.32 15.00 -29.80
N ASP A 118 -48.43 14.01 -29.73
CA ASP A 118 -47.23 14.02 -28.87
C ASP A 118 -46.00 14.60 -29.61
N GLY A 119 -46.08 14.66 -30.93
CA GLY A 119 -45.00 15.09 -31.83
C GLY A 119 -43.97 13.99 -32.10
N TRP A 120 -43.21 14.17 -33.19
CA TRP A 120 -42.21 13.19 -33.66
C TRP A 120 -41.25 12.74 -32.57
N SER A 121 -40.64 13.69 -31.87
CA SER A 121 -39.60 13.39 -30.89
C SER A 121 -40.11 12.52 -29.74
N ALA A 122 -41.31 12.78 -29.22
CA ALA A 122 -41.89 11.94 -28.16
C ALA A 122 -42.32 10.57 -28.69
N TRP A 123 -42.94 10.56 -29.87
CA TRP A 123 -43.41 9.33 -30.51
C TRP A 123 -42.26 8.37 -30.83
N ILE A 124 -41.21 8.83 -31.52
CA ILE A 124 -40.08 7.97 -31.89
C ILE A 124 -39.28 7.50 -30.68
N ARG A 125 -39.10 8.35 -29.66
CA ARG A 125 -38.43 7.96 -28.40
C ARG A 125 -39.19 6.83 -27.71
N THR A 126 -40.52 6.89 -27.69
CA THR A 126 -41.35 5.83 -27.08
C THR A 126 -41.13 4.51 -27.80
N ARG A 127 -41.22 4.49 -29.14
CA ARG A 127 -41.06 3.27 -29.94
C ARG A 127 -39.66 2.68 -29.90
N VAL A 128 -38.63 3.53 -29.98
CA VAL A 128 -37.24 3.07 -29.81
C VAL A 128 -37.01 2.58 -28.38
N GLY A 129 -37.55 3.26 -27.37
CA GLY A 129 -37.44 2.86 -25.96
C GLY A 129 -38.09 1.50 -25.67
N GLU A 130 -39.28 1.25 -26.20
CA GLU A 130 -39.99 -0.04 -26.12
C GLU A 130 -39.16 -1.16 -26.77
N ALA A 131 -38.66 -0.93 -27.99
CA ALA A 131 -37.86 -1.92 -28.72
C ALA A 131 -36.53 -2.23 -28.01
N MET A 132 -35.84 -1.20 -27.51
CA MET A 132 -34.58 -1.34 -26.81
C MET A 132 -34.77 -2.06 -25.48
N SER A 133 -35.78 -1.68 -24.70
CA SER A 133 -36.04 -2.27 -23.37
C SER A 133 -36.28 -3.78 -23.44
N ALA A 134 -36.94 -4.27 -24.49
CA ALA A 134 -37.18 -5.71 -24.70
C ALA A 134 -35.88 -6.53 -24.81
N VAL A 135 -34.78 -5.92 -25.26
CA VAL A 135 -33.47 -6.56 -25.36
C VAL A 135 -32.64 -6.25 -24.11
N THR A 136 -32.53 -4.97 -23.74
CA THR A 136 -31.56 -4.53 -22.72
C THR A 136 -31.92 -4.96 -21.30
N GLN A 137 -33.20 -5.25 -21.01
CA GLN A 137 -33.61 -5.79 -19.70
C GLN A 137 -33.16 -7.24 -19.48
N GLN A 138 -32.65 -7.92 -20.50
CA GLN A 138 -32.14 -9.30 -20.38
C GLN A 138 -30.64 -9.33 -20.03
N PHE A 139 -29.93 -8.22 -20.22
CA PHE A 139 -28.49 -8.14 -20.04
C PHE A 139 -28.11 -7.45 -18.73
N PRO A 140 -27.09 -7.98 -18.02
CA PRO A 140 -26.51 -7.29 -16.87
C PRO A 140 -25.95 -5.92 -17.23
N ILE A 141 -25.96 -5.00 -16.27
CA ILE A 141 -25.44 -3.64 -16.47
C ILE A 141 -23.97 -3.63 -16.92
N GLU A 142 -23.14 -4.55 -16.44
CA GLU A 142 -21.73 -4.69 -16.85
C GLU A 142 -21.62 -5.05 -18.33
N GLU A 143 -22.50 -5.91 -18.83
CA GLU A 143 -22.54 -6.28 -20.25
C GLU A 143 -23.00 -5.14 -21.13
N LEU A 144 -23.97 -4.35 -20.68
CA LEU A 144 -24.45 -3.18 -21.43
C LEU A 144 -23.35 -2.11 -21.59
N LEU A 145 -22.53 -1.92 -20.55
CA LEU A 145 -21.51 -0.88 -20.51
C LEU A 145 -20.17 -1.33 -21.10
N SER A 146 -19.90 -2.62 -21.17
CA SER A 146 -18.63 -3.15 -21.67
C SER A 146 -18.55 -3.12 -23.20
N PRO A 147 -17.49 -2.52 -23.79
CA PRO A 147 -17.30 -2.49 -25.24
C PRO A 147 -16.94 -3.86 -25.83
N THR A 148 -16.54 -4.83 -25.01
CA THR A 148 -16.13 -6.18 -25.43
C THR A 148 -17.16 -7.26 -25.06
N SER A 149 -18.33 -6.88 -24.56
CA SER A 149 -19.36 -7.83 -24.10
C SER A 149 -20.02 -8.64 -25.21
N GLN A 150 -20.76 -9.68 -24.82
CA GLN A 150 -21.65 -10.38 -25.72
C GLN A 150 -22.71 -9.44 -26.30
N PHE A 151 -23.29 -8.56 -25.47
CA PHE A 151 -24.19 -7.51 -25.94
C PHE A 151 -23.56 -6.63 -27.04
N ALA A 152 -22.31 -6.19 -26.86
CA ALA A 152 -21.61 -5.39 -27.87
C ALA A 152 -21.42 -6.14 -29.20
N ARG A 153 -21.11 -7.45 -29.14
CA ARG A 153 -21.00 -8.33 -30.31
C ARG A 153 -22.35 -8.62 -30.97
N GLN A 154 -23.44 -8.62 -30.21
CA GLN A 154 -24.80 -8.88 -30.68
C GLN A 154 -25.57 -7.62 -31.09
N ARG A 155 -24.91 -6.46 -31.28
CA ARG A 155 -25.57 -5.23 -31.77
C ARG A 155 -26.33 -5.41 -33.09
N GLY A 156 -25.95 -6.40 -33.91
CA GLY A 156 -26.72 -6.82 -35.10
C GLY A 156 -28.13 -7.34 -34.76
N VAL A 157 -28.26 -8.13 -33.69
CA VAL A 157 -29.56 -8.62 -33.18
C VAL A 157 -30.41 -7.45 -32.69
N LEU A 158 -29.81 -6.51 -31.94
CA LEU A 158 -30.50 -5.31 -31.48
C LEU A 158 -31.02 -4.47 -32.65
N ARG A 159 -30.20 -4.28 -33.69
CA ARG A 159 -30.63 -3.62 -34.93
C ARG A 159 -31.82 -4.33 -35.55
N GLN A 160 -31.83 -5.66 -35.57
CA GLN A 160 -32.95 -6.43 -36.12
C GLN A 160 -34.22 -6.28 -35.28
N VAL A 161 -34.11 -6.33 -33.95
CA VAL A 161 -35.25 -6.14 -33.04
C VAL A 161 -35.84 -4.73 -33.17
N VAL A 162 -34.99 -3.70 -33.15
CA VAL A 162 -35.41 -2.32 -33.36
C VAL A 162 -36.04 -2.15 -34.75
N SER A 163 -35.45 -2.72 -35.80
CA SER A 163 -35.99 -2.64 -37.17
C SER A 163 -37.36 -3.32 -37.27
N ASN A 164 -37.52 -4.52 -36.72
CA ASN A 164 -38.79 -5.25 -36.74
C ASN A 164 -39.88 -4.52 -35.95
N HIS A 165 -39.52 -3.96 -34.79
CA HIS A 165 -40.44 -3.21 -33.95
C HIS A 165 -40.89 -1.89 -34.64
N LEU A 166 -39.94 -1.14 -35.20
CA LEU A 166 -40.23 0.09 -35.93
C LEU A 166 -40.95 -0.15 -37.27
N ALA A 167 -40.74 -1.30 -37.92
CA ALA A 167 -41.50 -1.72 -39.11
C ALA A 167 -42.98 -1.88 -38.81
N ARG A 168 -43.35 -2.46 -37.66
CA ARG A 168 -44.75 -2.52 -37.19
C ARG A 168 -45.33 -1.12 -36.94
N SER A 169 -44.47 -0.13 -36.68
CA SER A 169 -44.85 1.28 -36.53
C SER A 169 -44.83 2.05 -37.86
N GLY A 170 -44.62 1.39 -39.00
CA GLY A 170 -44.63 1.99 -40.34
C GLY A 170 -43.29 2.59 -40.81
N LEU A 171 -42.18 2.25 -40.17
CA LEU A 171 -40.83 2.72 -40.52
C LEU A 171 -39.95 1.59 -41.07
N LYS A 172 -39.29 1.79 -42.21
CA LYS A 172 -38.20 0.93 -42.68
C LYS A 172 -36.89 1.50 -42.17
N VAL A 173 -36.30 0.84 -41.17
CA VAL A 173 -34.99 1.20 -40.63
C VAL A 173 -33.90 0.75 -41.60
N THR A 174 -33.05 1.68 -42.04
CA THR A 174 -31.91 1.39 -42.92
C THR A 174 -30.61 1.30 -42.13
N ALA A 175 -30.47 2.05 -41.03
CA ALA A 175 -29.36 1.92 -40.08
C ALA A 175 -29.80 2.31 -38.66
N PHE A 176 -29.21 1.65 -37.66
CA PHE A 176 -29.40 2.00 -36.26
C PHE A 176 -28.06 1.81 -35.54
N GLU A 177 -27.56 2.89 -34.94
CA GLU A 177 -26.26 2.93 -34.28
C GLU A 177 -26.43 3.47 -32.87
N ILE A 178 -25.83 2.79 -31.89
CA ILE A 178 -25.71 3.32 -30.52
C ILE A 178 -24.41 4.10 -30.43
N SER A 179 -24.53 5.38 -30.11
CA SER A 179 -23.38 6.28 -29.96
C SER A 179 -22.81 6.22 -28.54
N ARG A 180 -23.68 6.21 -27.52
CA ARG A 180 -23.26 6.22 -26.11
C ARG A 180 -24.29 5.55 -25.22
N MET A 181 -23.83 4.91 -24.16
CA MET A 181 -24.66 4.45 -23.04
C MET A 181 -24.11 5.04 -21.75
N GLU A 182 -24.97 5.68 -20.97
CA GLU A 182 -24.64 6.35 -19.72
C GLU A 182 -25.58 5.86 -18.62
N PRO A 183 -25.10 5.08 -17.64
CA PRO A 183 -25.94 4.65 -16.53
C PRO A 183 -26.26 5.84 -15.62
N ASP A 184 -27.43 5.81 -14.98
CA ASP A 184 -27.70 6.66 -13.83
C ASP A 184 -26.71 6.31 -12.72
N ARG A 185 -25.77 7.22 -12.47
CA ARG A 185 -24.62 6.97 -11.60
C ARG A 185 -25.05 6.59 -10.19
N ARG A 186 -26.06 7.27 -9.63
CA ARG A 186 -26.54 7.00 -8.27
C ARG A 186 -27.12 5.60 -8.17
N SER A 187 -28.00 5.23 -9.09
CA SER A 187 -28.62 3.90 -9.12
C SER A 187 -27.59 2.79 -9.35
N LEU A 188 -26.58 3.02 -10.20
CA LEU A 188 -25.49 2.06 -10.42
C LEU A 188 -24.70 1.82 -9.13
N LEU A 189 -24.37 2.88 -8.40
CA LEU A 189 -23.62 2.79 -7.15
C LEU A 189 -24.43 2.13 -6.04
N GLU A 190 -25.73 2.42 -5.95
CA GLU A 190 -26.65 1.77 -5.02
C GLU A 190 -26.76 0.26 -5.32
N TYR A 191 -26.88 -0.12 -6.59
CA TYR A 191 -26.86 -1.52 -7.02
C TYR A 191 -25.56 -2.23 -6.63
N LYS A 192 -24.41 -1.68 -7.03
CA LYS A 192 -23.09 -2.25 -6.71
C LYS A 192 -22.86 -2.39 -5.21
N ARG A 193 -23.30 -1.40 -4.42
CA ARG A 193 -23.23 -1.47 -2.95
C ARG A 193 -24.07 -2.60 -2.41
N GLY A 194 -25.29 -2.77 -2.92
CA GLY A 194 -26.16 -3.88 -2.54
C GLY A 194 -25.57 -5.24 -2.91
N GLU A 195 -24.95 -5.35 -4.08
CA GLU A 195 -24.29 -6.57 -4.55
C GLU A 195 -23.08 -6.93 -3.69
N LEU A 196 -22.17 -5.99 -3.44
CA LEU A 196 -21.01 -6.19 -2.54
C LEU A 196 -21.45 -6.65 -1.15
N ARG A 197 -22.49 -6.03 -0.59
CA ARG A 197 -23.05 -6.44 0.71
C ARG A 197 -23.62 -7.85 0.70
N ARG A 198 -24.19 -8.31 -0.42
CA ARG A 198 -24.74 -9.67 -0.56
C ARG A 198 -23.62 -10.70 -0.73
N GLU A 199 -22.73 -10.49 -1.68
CA GLU A 199 -21.62 -11.39 -2.00
C GLU A 199 -20.72 -11.61 -0.79
N ALA A 200 -20.39 -10.53 -0.08
CA ALA A 200 -19.52 -10.64 1.06
C ALA A 200 -20.15 -11.45 2.21
N ARG A 201 -21.49 -11.61 2.30
CA ARG A 201 -22.13 -12.34 3.43
C ARG A 201 -21.72 -13.81 3.50
N GLY A 202 -21.23 -14.38 2.40
CA GLY A 202 -20.76 -15.77 2.35
C GLY A 202 -19.25 -15.97 2.53
N VAL A 203 -18.45 -14.89 2.62
CA VAL A 203 -16.97 -14.96 2.51
C VAL A 203 -16.27 -14.05 3.53
N ALA A 204 -16.78 -13.90 4.75
CA ALA A 204 -16.18 -13.00 5.74
C ALA A 204 -15.17 -13.72 6.63
N GLY A 205 -13.87 -13.62 6.31
CA GLY A 205 -12.79 -13.90 7.25
C GLY A 205 -12.62 -12.74 8.23
N ARG A 206 -12.13 -13.04 9.45
CA ARG A 206 -11.81 -12.04 10.46
C ARG A 206 -10.33 -11.70 10.38
N VAL A 207 -9.98 -10.43 10.54
CA VAL A 207 -8.58 -9.98 10.50
C VAL A 207 -8.29 -8.99 11.61
N VAL A 208 -7.18 -9.23 12.30
CA VAL A 208 -6.58 -8.31 13.28
C VAL A 208 -5.21 -7.88 12.76
N ILE A 209 -4.97 -6.57 12.74
CA ILE A 209 -3.71 -5.97 12.31
C ILE A 209 -3.06 -5.27 13.50
N PHE A 210 -1.88 -5.73 13.88
CA PHE A 210 -0.98 -5.04 14.80
C PHE A 210 0.09 -4.31 13.99
N ALA A 211 -0.05 -2.99 13.90
CA ALA A 211 0.96 -2.11 13.33
C ALA A 211 1.99 -1.77 14.43
N ILE A 212 3.22 -2.26 14.32
CA ILE A 212 4.30 -1.91 15.26
C ILE A 212 5.19 -0.88 14.56
N ASP A 213 5.09 0.39 14.94
CA ASP A 213 5.71 1.47 14.18
C ASP A 213 7.24 1.45 14.32
N GLY A 214 7.97 1.48 13.20
CA GLY A 214 9.43 1.39 13.21
C GLY A 214 10.03 0.03 13.62
N ALA A 215 9.27 -1.06 13.65
CA ALA A 215 9.82 -2.38 13.97
C ALA A 215 10.72 -2.95 12.86
N ASP A 216 11.85 -3.52 13.28
CA ASP A 216 12.90 -4.08 12.42
C ASP A 216 13.26 -5.52 12.81
N TRP A 217 13.59 -6.35 11.81
CA TRP A 217 13.94 -7.75 12.03
C TRP A 217 15.25 -7.94 12.80
N GLU A 218 16.21 -7.03 12.70
CA GLU A 218 17.49 -7.11 13.42
C GLU A 218 17.25 -7.07 14.93
N LEU A 219 16.54 -6.04 15.41
CA LEU A 219 16.20 -5.91 16.82
C LEU A 219 15.25 -7.03 17.27
N ILE A 220 14.20 -7.34 16.50
CA ILE A 220 13.26 -8.40 16.89
C ILE A 220 13.96 -9.76 17.00
N THR A 221 14.90 -10.06 16.11
CA THR A 221 15.69 -11.30 16.16
C THR A 221 16.60 -11.33 17.38
N GLU A 222 17.28 -10.22 17.68
CA GLU A 222 18.09 -10.07 18.90
C GLU A 222 17.23 -10.34 20.15
N LEU A 223 16.12 -9.61 20.30
CA LEU A 223 15.22 -9.75 21.44
C LEU A 223 14.57 -11.14 21.52
N SER A 224 14.32 -11.78 20.37
CA SER A 224 13.78 -13.14 20.31
C SER A 224 14.76 -14.17 20.83
N HIS A 225 16.04 -14.05 20.46
CA HIS A 225 17.10 -14.88 21.04
C HIS A 225 17.20 -14.61 22.54
N ASP A 226 16.95 -13.38 22.96
CA ASP A 226 17.00 -12.96 24.35
C ASP A 226 15.84 -13.48 25.19
N GLY A 227 14.84 -14.13 24.57
CA GLY A 227 13.63 -14.59 25.25
C GLY A 227 12.72 -13.43 25.67
N ARG A 228 12.93 -12.24 25.10
CA ARG A 228 12.27 -11.00 25.50
C ARG A 228 10.99 -10.70 24.73
N VAL A 229 10.84 -11.28 23.54
CA VAL A 229 9.65 -11.16 22.69
C VAL A 229 9.08 -12.54 22.31
N PRO A 230 8.71 -13.38 23.30
CA PRO A 230 8.27 -14.75 23.04
C PRO A 230 6.99 -14.86 22.21
N ASN A 231 6.08 -13.87 22.26
CA ASN A 231 4.83 -13.94 21.51
C ASN A 231 5.05 -13.66 20.02
N LEU A 232 5.81 -12.62 19.67
CA LEU A 232 6.25 -12.32 18.31
C LEU A 232 7.07 -13.46 17.74
N GLN A 233 7.96 -14.06 18.54
CA GLN A 233 8.70 -15.26 18.13
C GLN A 233 7.75 -16.43 17.82
N ALA A 234 6.73 -16.66 18.64
CA ALA A 234 5.74 -17.71 18.41
C ALA A 234 4.91 -17.46 17.14
N LEU A 235 4.45 -16.23 16.92
CA LEU A 235 3.73 -15.84 15.70
C LEU A 235 4.61 -16.02 14.45
N ALA A 236 5.87 -15.59 14.52
CA ALA A 236 6.83 -15.74 13.42
C ALA A 236 7.12 -17.21 13.09
N ARG A 237 7.26 -18.08 14.11
CA ARG A 237 7.51 -19.51 13.92
C ARG A 237 6.29 -20.29 13.46
N GLY A 238 5.11 -19.95 13.96
CA GLY A 238 3.86 -20.64 13.65
C GLY A 238 3.18 -20.15 12.37
N GLY A 239 3.63 -19.02 11.81
CA GLY A 239 3.04 -18.36 10.67
C GLY A 239 3.97 -18.24 9.47
N THR A 240 3.78 -17.16 8.72
CA THR A 240 4.59 -16.76 7.57
C THR A 240 5.24 -15.42 7.89
N THR A 241 6.51 -15.24 7.51
CA THR A 241 7.26 -14.00 7.78
C THR A 241 7.68 -13.30 6.49
N GLY A 242 8.12 -12.05 6.61
CA GLY A 242 8.63 -11.33 5.45
C GLY A 242 9.13 -9.93 5.78
N SER A 243 9.71 -9.28 4.78
CA SER A 243 10.02 -7.85 4.79
C SER A 243 8.92 -7.04 4.14
N MET A 244 8.66 -5.86 4.67
CA MET A 244 7.80 -4.86 4.05
C MET A 244 8.63 -3.71 3.47
N GLN A 245 8.63 -3.61 2.16
CA GLN A 245 9.29 -2.56 1.41
C GLN A 245 8.47 -1.27 1.52
N THR A 246 9.11 -0.24 2.08
CA THR A 246 8.50 1.08 2.27
C THR A 246 8.69 1.99 1.06
N ILE A 247 8.11 3.19 1.16
CA ILE A 247 8.24 4.26 0.16
C ILE A 247 8.98 5.46 0.76
N GLN A 248 9.55 6.28 -0.11
CA GLN A 248 10.30 7.48 0.27
C GLN A 248 9.50 8.76 -0.05
N PRO A 249 9.47 9.77 0.85
CA PRO A 249 10.10 9.76 2.19
C PRO A 249 9.33 8.87 3.19
N THR A 250 10.07 8.23 4.10
CA THR A 250 9.52 7.31 5.11
C THR A 250 8.97 8.05 6.33
N VAL A 251 7.85 8.74 6.14
CA VAL A 251 7.15 9.52 7.16
C VAL A 251 5.93 8.73 7.65
N SER A 252 5.77 8.52 8.96
CA SER A 252 4.74 7.64 9.56
C SER A 252 3.32 7.91 9.05
N PRO A 253 2.77 9.14 9.09
CA PRO A 253 1.45 9.44 8.53
C PRO A 253 1.32 9.15 7.04
N LEU A 254 2.39 9.35 6.25
CA LEU A 254 2.39 9.06 4.81
C LEU A 254 2.29 7.54 4.59
N VAL A 255 3.20 6.76 5.19
CA VAL A 255 3.31 5.31 4.94
C VAL A 255 2.15 4.53 5.56
N TRP A 256 1.68 4.89 6.75
CA TRP A 256 0.53 4.23 7.38
C TRP A 256 -0.80 4.59 6.72
N THR A 257 -0.91 5.76 6.10
CA THR A 257 -2.06 6.08 5.23
C THR A 257 -1.99 5.29 3.92
N THR A 258 -0.79 5.07 3.36
CA THR A 258 -0.62 4.16 2.22
C THR A 258 -1.07 2.73 2.58
N VAL A 259 -0.63 2.19 3.72
CA VAL A 259 -1.05 0.86 4.21
C VAL A 259 -2.57 0.79 4.40
N ALA A 260 -3.18 1.81 5.00
CA ALA A 260 -4.62 1.85 5.27
C ALA A 260 -5.50 2.07 4.03
N THR A 261 -4.95 2.57 2.91
CA THR A 261 -5.72 2.88 1.70
C THR A 261 -5.37 2.00 0.52
N GLY A 262 -4.20 1.37 0.53
CA GLY A 262 -3.62 0.68 -0.62
C GLY A 262 -3.30 1.61 -1.79
N LEU A 263 -3.23 2.92 -1.58
CA LEU A 263 -3.02 3.92 -2.63
C LEU A 263 -1.75 4.73 -2.34
N PRO A 264 -1.11 5.33 -3.36
CA PRO A 264 0.08 6.15 -3.16
C PRO A 264 -0.24 7.56 -2.62
N PRO A 265 0.76 8.30 -2.08
CA PRO A 265 0.55 9.60 -1.44
C PRO A 265 -0.08 10.68 -2.30
N ASP A 266 0.20 10.71 -3.61
CA ASP A 266 -0.44 11.61 -4.56
C ASP A 266 -1.95 11.37 -4.69
N ARG A 267 -2.40 10.14 -4.42
CA ARG A 267 -3.80 9.73 -4.49
C ARG A 267 -4.52 9.92 -3.16
N HIS A 268 -3.96 9.45 -2.04
CA HIS A 268 -4.59 9.62 -0.74
C HIS A 268 -4.38 11.01 -0.14
N GLY A 269 -3.40 11.78 -0.63
CA GLY A 269 -3.21 13.20 -0.31
C GLY A 269 -2.48 13.50 0.99
N VAL A 270 -1.93 12.50 1.68
CA VAL A 270 -1.21 12.67 2.95
C VAL A 270 0.27 12.46 2.69
N ILE A 271 1.08 13.51 2.91
CA ILE A 271 2.48 13.52 2.46
C ILE A 271 3.47 13.89 3.57
N ASP A 272 2.99 14.30 4.75
CA ASP A 272 3.82 14.76 5.87
C ASP A 272 3.03 14.68 7.20
N PHE A 273 3.66 15.02 8.32
CA PHE A 273 3.03 15.15 9.65
C PHE A 273 2.09 16.34 9.77
N THR A 274 2.31 17.37 8.95
CA THR A 274 1.44 18.56 8.90
C THR A 274 1.16 18.96 7.46
N MET A 275 -0.04 19.48 7.21
CA MET A 275 -0.44 20.03 5.91
C MET A 275 -1.17 21.35 6.14
N ASN A 276 -0.76 22.41 5.41
CA ASN A 276 -1.29 23.76 5.59
C ASN A 276 -1.22 24.25 7.06
N ASN A 277 -0.08 24.00 7.73
CA ASN A 277 0.15 24.31 9.15
C ASN A 277 -0.84 23.66 10.13
N ARG A 278 -1.42 22.52 9.75
CA ARG A 278 -2.30 21.73 10.63
C ARG A 278 -1.83 20.29 10.72
N PRO A 279 -1.97 19.64 11.88
CA PRO A 279 -1.81 18.19 12.01
C PRO A 279 -2.60 17.46 10.93
N VAL A 280 -2.02 16.41 10.35
CA VAL A 280 -2.77 15.54 9.45
C VAL A 280 -3.78 14.70 10.24
N ASP A 281 -4.95 14.53 9.66
CA ASP A 281 -6.11 13.89 10.28
C ASP A 281 -6.94 13.14 9.22
N ALA A 282 -8.07 12.57 9.62
CA ALA A 282 -8.96 11.87 8.70
C ALA A 282 -9.51 12.76 7.56
N LEU A 283 -9.64 14.07 7.80
CA LEU A 283 -10.15 15.04 6.83
C LEU A 283 -9.09 15.40 5.78
N THR A 284 -7.82 15.22 6.12
CA THR A 284 -6.69 15.40 5.22
C THR A 284 -6.67 14.31 4.13
N ARG A 285 -7.13 13.10 4.45
CA ARG A 285 -7.19 11.98 3.50
C ARG A 285 -8.23 12.24 2.40
N ARG A 286 -7.86 11.99 1.13
CA ARG A 286 -8.72 12.18 -0.05
C ARG A 286 -9.52 10.94 -0.48
N VAL A 287 -9.19 9.78 0.07
CA VAL A 287 -9.71 8.46 -0.34
C VAL A 287 -10.10 7.62 0.89
N PRO A 288 -11.04 6.66 0.75
CA PRO A 288 -11.47 5.86 1.90
C PRO A 288 -10.35 4.91 2.34
N ALA A 289 -10.21 4.74 3.64
CA ALA A 289 -9.33 3.72 4.23
C ALA A 289 -10.09 2.39 4.39
N LEU A 290 -9.36 1.34 4.73
CA LEU A 290 -9.88 -0.02 4.94
C LEU A 290 -11.08 -0.05 5.87
N TRP A 291 -11.05 0.69 6.96
CA TRP A 291 -12.15 0.75 7.92
C TRP A 291 -13.39 1.48 7.38
N ASP A 292 -13.23 2.52 6.56
CA ASP A 292 -14.35 3.18 5.88
C ASP A 292 -15.01 2.23 4.89
N ILE A 293 -14.19 1.48 4.14
CA ILE A 293 -14.64 0.49 3.16
C ILE A 293 -15.37 -0.65 3.88
N ALA A 294 -14.76 -1.20 4.93
CA ALA A 294 -15.33 -2.29 5.71
C ALA A 294 -16.73 -1.94 6.21
N GLU A 295 -16.89 -0.82 6.92
CA GLU A 295 -18.19 -0.38 7.44
C GLU A 295 -19.23 -0.13 6.34
N ALA A 296 -18.84 0.56 5.26
CA ALA A 296 -19.74 0.85 4.14
C ALA A 296 -20.36 -0.43 3.52
N PHE A 297 -19.64 -1.55 3.58
CA PHE A 297 -20.09 -2.85 3.08
C PHE A 297 -20.48 -3.85 4.18
N GLY A 298 -20.73 -3.37 5.40
CA GLY A 298 -21.29 -4.14 6.50
C GLY A 298 -20.28 -5.08 7.17
N ARG A 299 -19.00 -4.75 7.12
CA ARG A 299 -17.92 -5.42 7.85
C ARG A 299 -17.51 -4.53 8.99
N GLN A 300 -18.06 -4.81 10.18
CA GLN A 300 -17.77 -4.00 11.36
C GLN A 300 -16.27 -3.90 11.59
N ALA A 301 -15.79 -2.68 11.80
CA ALA A 301 -14.39 -2.36 11.96
C ALA A 301 -14.15 -1.62 13.29
N GLN A 302 -13.02 -1.94 13.90
CA GLN A 302 -12.45 -1.25 15.04
C GLN A 302 -11.06 -0.76 14.66
N VAL A 303 -10.78 0.51 14.98
CA VAL A 303 -9.49 1.16 14.72
C VAL A 303 -9.00 1.82 16.00
N THR A 304 -7.76 1.56 16.37
CA THR A 304 -7.13 2.14 17.55
C THR A 304 -5.77 2.71 17.16
N ASP A 305 -5.53 3.96 17.56
CA ASP A 305 -4.25 4.65 17.41
C ASP A 305 -3.69 4.71 15.97
N TRP A 306 -4.57 4.80 14.96
CA TRP A 306 -4.12 4.76 13.56
C TRP A 306 -4.02 6.14 12.92
N TRP A 307 -2.95 6.38 12.16
CA TRP A 307 -2.74 7.61 11.40
C TRP A 307 -3.93 7.94 10.49
N THR A 308 -4.45 9.15 10.63
CA THR A 308 -5.60 9.68 9.87
C THR A 308 -6.93 8.94 10.12
N ALA A 309 -7.08 8.22 11.24
CA ALA A 309 -8.36 7.60 11.62
C ALA A 309 -9.32 8.55 12.38
N TRP A 310 -8.78 9.60 12.99
CA TRP A 310 -9.54 10.57 13.77
C TRP A 310 -9.55 11.96 13.09
N PRO A 311 -10.64 12.74 13.19
CA PRO A 311 -11.96 12.31 13.68
C PRO A 311 -12.60 11.26 12.76
N PRO A 312 -13.49 10.40 13.25
CA PRO A 312 -14.20 9.43 12.41
C PRO A 312 -15.02 10.17 11.35
N LEU A 313 -15.07 9.63 10.12
CA LEU A 313 -15.97 10.12 9.08
C LEU A 313 -17.40 9.60 9.33
N PRO A 314 -18.44 10.16 8.67
CA PRO A 314 -19.78 9.60 8.74
C PRO A 314 -19.78 8.12 8.35
N ASP A 315 -20.47 7.30 9.13
CA ASP A 315 -20.51 5.83 8.98
C ASP A 315 -19.13 5.14 9.06
N SER A 316 -18.13 5.78 9.69
CA SER A 316 -16.82 5.17 9.95
C SER A 316 -16.83 4.18 11.13
N ALA A 317 -15.75 3.41 11.19
CA ALA A 317 -15.44 2.46 12.23
C ALA A 317 -15.40 3.06 13.64
N VAL A 318 -15.40 2.16 14.61
CA VAL A 318 -15.15 2.52 16.00
C VAL A 318 -13.69 2.94 16.15
N THR A 319 -13.45 4.24 16.32
CA THR A 319 -12.10 4.79 16.52
C THR A 319 -11.86 5.07 18.00
N VAL A 320 -10.69 4.65 18.48
CA VAL A 320 -10.19 4.95 19.83
C VAL A 320 -8.78 5.53 19.73
N ASP A 321 -8.66 6.77 20.19
CA ASP A 321 -7.45 7.61 20.26
C ASP A 321 -6.75 7.97 18.92
N THR A 322 -5.95 9.04 18.98
CA THR A 322 -5.10 9.56 17.89
C THR A 322 -3.63 9.18 18.08
N PRO A 323 -2.85 9.04 16.98
CA PRO A 323 -1.40 8.93 17.06
C PRO A 323 -0.77 10.10 17.82
N VAL A 324 0.37 9.82 18.46
CA VAL A 324 1.26 10.79 19.13
C VAL A 324 0.74 11.34 20.46
N VAL A 325 -0.56 11.63 20.60
CA VAL A 325 -1.11 12.28 21.80
C VAL A 325 -2.37 11.56 22.27
N LEU A 326 -2.37 11.17 23.55
CA LEU A 326 -3.56 10.63 24.21
C LEU A 326 -4.67 11.69 24.30
N GLN A 327 -5.76 11.45 23.57
CA GLN A 327 -6.98 12.26 23.59
C GLN A 327 -8.11 11.51 24.29
N ARG A 328 -8.35 11.87 25.56
CA ARG A 328 -9.31 11.12 26.40
C ARG A 328 -10.76 11.15 25.89
N ASN A 329 -11.09 12.08 25.01
CA ASN A 329 -12.40 12.23 24.38
C ASN A 329 -12.44 11.72 22.93
N ALA A 330 -11.34 11.18 22.40
CA ALA A 330 -11.25 10.63 21.05
C ALA A 330 -11.79 9.20 20.98
N ILE A 331 -13.08 9.04 21.30
CA ILE A 331 -13.78 7.76 21.29
C ILE A 331 -15.05 7.92 20.45
N TRP A 332 -15.27 6.98 19.52
CA TRP A 332 -16.45 6.96 18.66
C TRP A 332 -17.03 5.55 18.51
N PRO A 333 -18.37 5.37 18.54
CA PRO A 333 -19.39 6.39 18.79
C PRO A 333 -19.34 6.91 20.23
N ARG A 334 -19.82 8.16 20.43
CA ARG A 334 -19.61 8.92 21.68
C ARG A 334 -20.24 8.27 22.92
N ASP A 335 -21.24 7.43 22.74
CA ASP A 335 -21.89 6.65 23.79
C ASP A 335 -20.95 5.60 24.42
N LEU A 336 -19.87 5.21 23.74
CA LEU A 336 -18.84 4.35 24.31
C LEU A 336 -17.89 5.10 25.27
N ALA A 337 -17.85 6.43 25.21
CA ALA A 337 -16.84 7.23 25.92
C ALA A 337 -16.80 7.02 27.44
N PRO A 338 -17.93 6.95 28.19
CA PRO A 338 -17.87 6.74 29.64
C PRO A 338 -17.22 5.40 30.02
N ARG A 339 -17.49 4.34 29.26
CA ARG A 339 -17.01 2.98 29.55
C ARG A 339 -15.56 2.79 29.09
N ILE A 340 -15.24 3.22 27.88
CA ILE A 340 -13.90 3.09 27.30
C ILE A 340 -12.93 4.08 27.96
N GLY A 341 -13.38 5.32 28.23
CA GLY A 341 -12.56 6.33 28.90
C GLY A 341 -12.14 5.93 30.32
N ALA A 342 -12.87 5.03 30.99
CA ALA A 342 -12.48 4.46 32.27
C ALA A 342 -11.24 3.56 32.20
N GLN A 343 -10.85 3.11 31.00
CA GLN A 343 -9.62 2.33 30.79
C GLN A 343 -8.37 3.20 30.67
N PHE A 344 -8.53 4.51 30.48
CA PHE A 344 -7.42 5.41 30.22
C PHE A 344 -6.56 5.63 31.47
N VAL A 345 -5.26 5.42 31.26
CA VAL A 345 -4.23 5.60 32.26
C VAL A 345 -3.80 7.05 32.23
N ALA A 346 -3.97 7.74 33.36
CA ALA A 346 -3.44 9.08 33.52
C ALA A 346 -1.90 9.01 33.63
N PRO A 347 -1.12 9.79 32.84
CA PRO A 347 0.33 9.84 33.01
C PRO A 347 0.72 10.09 34.47
N GLU A 348 0.00 10.98 35.15
CA GLU A 348 0.19 11.36 36.55
C GLU A 348 0.08 10.19 37.54
N SER A 349 -0.60 9.11 37.16
CA SER A 349 -0.72 7.88 37.96
C SER A 349 0.47 6.94 37.85
N LEU A 350 1.36 7.14 36.86
CA LEU A 350 2.55 6.32 36.65
C LEU A 350 3.73 6.88 37.45
N GLY A 351 4.12 6.22 38.53
CA GLY A 351 5.29 6.59 39.32
C GLY A 351 6.57 5.85 38.90
N HIS A 352 7.64 6.06 39.65
CA HIS A 352 8.91 5.32 39.48
C HIS A 352 8.73 3.79 39.42
N PRO A 353 7.88 3.13 40.25
CA PRO A 353 7.71 1.67 40.18
C PRO A 353 7.22 1.14 38.82
N GLN A 354 6.47 1.96 38.06
CA GLN A 354 6.03 1.60 36.72
C GLN A 354 7.06 2.01 35.67
N VAL A 355 7.56 3.24 35.74
CA VAL A 355 8.45 3.84 34.74
C VAL A 355 9.87 3.25 34.81
N GLY A 356 10.41 3.09 36.02
CA GLY A 356 11.74 2.51 36.29
C GLY A 356 11.88 1.02 35.95
N ARG A 357 10.81 0.35 35.50
CA ARG A 357 10.90 -0.99 34.88
C ARG A 357 11.51 -0.94 33.49
N PHE A 358 11.45 0.23 32.85
CA PHE A 358 11.90 0.43 31.48
C PHE A 358 13.22 1.20 31.43
N LEU A 359 13.39 2.21 32.29
CA LEU A 359 14.61 2.98 32.42
C LEU A 359 15.38 2.57 33.67
N ASN A 360 16.71 2.66 33.64
CA ASN A 360 17.59 2.37 34.77
C ASN A 360 17.88 3.65 35.59
N ILE A 361 16.83 4.23 36.16
CA ILE A 361 16.87 5.46 36.96
C ILE A 361 16.51 5.16 38.42
N SER A 362 17.07 5.91 39.38
CA SER A 362 16.66 5.84 40.79
C SER A 362 15.34 6.59 41.04
N PRO A 363 14.66 6.36 42.18
CA PRO A 363 13.50 7.15 42.57
C PRO A 363 13.79 8.66 42.62
N SER A 364 14.97 9.06 43.14
CA SER A 364 15.36 10.47 43.21
C SER A 364 15.59 11.09 41.83
N GLU A 365 16.12 10.32 40.87
CA GLU A 365 16.29 10.77 39.48
C GLU A 365 14.94 10.94 38.79
N PHE A 366 13.97 10.05 39.06
CA PHE A 366 12.60 10.22 38.59
C PHE A 366 11.93 11.44 39.20
N ASP A 367 12.01 11.63 40.51
CA ASP A 367 11.40 12.77 41.19
C ASP A 367 12.01 14.10 40.71
N ALA A 368 13.32 14.14 40.46
CA ALA A 368 14.00 15.30 39.87
C ALA A 368 13.49 15.58 38.45
N ALA A 369 13.31 14.54 37.63
CA ALA A 369 12.75 14.70 36.28
C ALA A 369 11.32 15.26 36.32
N ILE A 370 10.46 14.75 37.21
CA ILE A 370 9.10 15.29 37.40
C ILE A 370 9.12 16.73 37.91
N ALA A 371 10.00 17.05 38.87
CA ALA A 371 10.14 18.39 39.44
C ALA A 371 10.66 19.42 38.43
N SER A 372 11.41 19.00 37.41
CA SER A 372 11.90 19.88 36.34
C SER A 372 10.75 20.57 35.58
N ASN A 373 9.57 19.93 35.53
CA ASN A 373 8.43 20.34 34.72
C ASN A 373 8.78 20.63 33.24
N ASN A 374 9.88 20.04 32.75
CA ASN A 374 10.31 20.16 31.37
C ASN A 374 9.56 19.14 30.51
N PRO A 375 8.65 19.56 29.61
CA PRO A 375 7.88 18.63 28.79
C PRO A 375 8.74 17.80 27.83
N SER A 376 9.98 18.21 27.59
CA SER A 376 10.96 17.50 26.78
C SER A 376 11.87 16.56 27.61
N ASP A 377 11.70 16.44 28.92
CA ASP A 377 12.48 15.50 29.72
C ASP A 377 12.20 14.03 29.28
N PRO A 378 13.23 13.20 29.00
CA PRO A 378 13.02 11.83 28.52
C PRO A 378 12.12 10.98 29.41
N VAL A 379 12.17 11.18 30.74
CA VAL A 379 11.35 10.44 31.70
C VAL A 379 9.89 10.88 31.59
N ILE A 380 9.62 12.18 31.45
CA ILE A 380 8.26 12.73 31.27
C ILE A 380 7.69 12.28 29.92
N VAL A 381 8.46 12.37 28.83
CA VAL A 381 8.02 11.94 27.51
C VAL A 381 7.71 10.44 27.50
N PHE A 382 8.61 9.60 28.05
CA PHE A 382 8.37 8.16 28.13
C PHE A 382 7.16 7.79 29.00
N ARG A 383 6.96 8.49 30.12
CA ARG A 383 5.78 8.33 30.97
C ARG A 383 4.48 8.57 30.20
N ASN A 384 4.45 9.59 29.34
CA ASN A 384 3.30 9.88 28.48
C ASN A 384 3.10 8.80 27.41
N ILE A 385 4.17 8.34 26.76
CA ILE A 385 4.12 7.24 25.78
C ILE A 385 3.53 5.99 26.45
N LEU A 386 4.07 5.58 27.60
CA LEU A 386 3.61 4.38 28.32
C LEU A 386 2.14 4.47 28.74
N ALA A 387 1.71 5.64 29.26
CA ALA A 387 0.32 5.87 29.62
C ALA A 387 -0.61 5.75 28.40
N LYS A 388 -0.19 6.28 27.25
CA LYS A 388 -0.93 6.17 25.99
C LYS A 388 -1.02 4.72 25.53
N THR A 389 0.12 4.01 25.40
CA THR A 389 0.17 2.59 25.00
C THR A 389 -0.74 1.71 25.83
N TRP A 390 -0.75 1.89 27.14
CA TRP A 390 -1.64 1.13 28.03
C TRP A 390 -3.10 1.54 27.93
N SER A 391 -3.38 2.82 27.71
CA SER A 391 -4.75 3.33 27.49
C SER A 391 -5.35 2.73 26.22
N ASP A 392 -4.60 2.79 25.12
CA ASP A 392 -5.02 2.29 23.81
C ASP A 392 -5.24 0.79 23.83
N HIS A 393 -4.29 0.05 24.41
CA HIS A 393 -4.41 -1.40 24.57
C HIS A 393 -5.65 -1.79 25.38
N ARG A 394 -5.84 -1.21 26.57
CA ARG A 394 -6.96 -1.57 27.46
C ARG A 394 -8.30 -1.23 26.84
N ALA A 395 -8.39 -0.06 26.21
CA ALA A 395 -9.59 0.37 25.52
C ALA A 395 -9.92 -0.53 24.33
N ALA A 396 -8.93 -0.84 23.49
CA ALA A 396 -9.11 -1.65 22.30
C ALA A 396 -9.44 -3.11 22.62
N ILE A 397 -8.75 -3.72 23.59
CA ILE A 397 -8.99 -5.13 23.95
C ILE A 397 -10.37 -5.30 24.61
N GLN A 398 -10.78 -4.36 25.47
CA GLN A 398 -12.11 -4.36 26.08
C GLN A 398 -13.21 -4.26 25.01
N LEU A 399 -13.01 -3.39 24.02
CA LEU A 399 -13.94 -3.20 22.93
C LEU A 399 -14.04 -4.43 22.03
N TYR A 400 -12.90 -5.03 21.68
CA TYR A 400 -12.84 -6.23 20.86
C TYR A 400 -13.58 -7.39 21.54
N GLN A 401 -13.39 -7.60 22.85
CA GLN A 401 -14.11 -8.63 23.61
C GLN A 401 -15.63 -8.47 23.56
N GLN A 402 -16.12 -7.24 23.42
CA GLN A 402 -17.56 -6.94 23.38
C GLN A 402 -18.16 -7.05 21.99
N GLN A 403 -17.42 -6.61 20.97
CA GLN A 403 -17.96 -6.45 19.62
C GLN A 403 -17.53 -7.55 18.66
N GLN A 404 -16.35 -8.13 18.86
CA GLN A 404 -15.72 -9.10 17.95
C GLN A 404 -15.87 -8.61 16.49
N PRO A 405 -15.27 -7.46 16.11
CA PRO A 405 -15.39 -6.89 14.78
C PRO A 405 -14.63 -7.72 13.74
N LEU A 406 -15.06 -7.68 12.48
CA LEU A 406 -14.45 -8.44 11.38
C LEU A 406 -13.08 -7.85 10.98
N LEU A 407 -12.92 -6.55 11.13
CA LEU A 407 -11.65 -5.84 10.98
C LEU A 407 -11.27 -5.20 12.30
N THR A 408 -10.10 -5.55 12.84
CA THR A 408 -9.48 -4.82 13.95
C THR A 408 -8.13 -4.30 13.49
N MET A 409 -7.88 -3.01 13.68
CA MET A 409 -6.60 -2.37 13.36
C MET A 409 -6.12 -1.63 14.60
N MET A 410 -4.94 -1.99 15.10
CA MET A 410 -4.33 -1.34 16.26
C MET A 410 -2.88 -0.99 15.92
N SER A 411 -2.50 0.26 16.20
CA SER A 411 -1.12 0.68 16.15
C SER A 411 -0.47 0.65 17.53
N PHE A 412 0.81 0.32 17.56
CA PHE A 412 1.73 0.58 18.65
C PHE A 412 2.70 1.67 18.17
N GLU A 413 2.21 2.91 18.05
CA GLU A 413 3.03 4.04 17.56
C GLU A 413 4.22 4.34 18.49
N GLY A 414 4.04 4.11 19.79
CA GLY A 414 5.08 4.42 20.76
C GLY A 414 6.40 3.66 20.57
N THR A 415 6.47 2.59 19.76
CA THR A 415 7.76 1.97 19.41
C THR A 415 8.63 2.91 18.60
N ASP A 416 8.06 3.65 17.65
CA ASP A 416 8.78 4.64 16.85
C ASP A 416 9.27 5.81 17.72
N ALA A 417 8.37 6.37 18.55
CA ALA A 417 8.72 7.43 19.50
C ALA A 417 9.82 7.00 20.49
N VAL A 418 9.75 5.78 21.03
CA VAL A 418 10.78 5.22 21.90
C VAL A 418 12.09 4.99 21.16
N ASN A 419 12.06 4.57 19.90
CA ASN A 419 13.27 4.38 19.10
C ASN A 419 13.96 5.71 18.81
N HIS A 420 13.21 6.78 18.52
CA HIS A 420 13.81 8.11 18.38
C HIS A 420 14.38 8.63 19.69
N LEU A 421 13.63 8.52 20.78
CA LEU A 421 14.03 9.07 22.08
C LEU A 421 15.18 8.30 22.71
N PHE A 422 15.19 6.98 22.59
CA PHE A 422 16.12 6.10 23.33
C PHE A 422 17.02 5.23 22.45
N GLY A 423 16.78 5.18 21.13
CA GLY A 423 17.64 4.49 20.17
C GLY A 423 19.10 4.94 20.19
N PRO A 424 19.44 6.22 20.43
CA PRO A 424 20.83 6.63 20.62
C PRO A 424 21.53 5.88 21.77
N TYR A 425 20.82 5.60 22.87
CA TYR A 425 21.36 4.90 24.04
C TYR A 425 21.27 3.37 23.91
N HIS A 426 20.53 2.85 22.93
CA HIS A 426 20.45 1.41 22.72
C HIS A 426 21.79 0.87 22.17
N PRO A 427 22.32 -0.25 22.71
CA PRO A 427 23.52 -0.91 22.21
C PRO A 427 23.60 -1.06 20.68
N PRO A 428 24.81 -1.07 20.09
CA PRO A 428 26.10 -0.73 20.70
C PRO A 428 26.20 0.72 21.22
N TYR A 429 27.03 0.92 22.26
CA TYR A 429 27.40 2.24 22.77
C TYR A 429 28.04 3.11 21.67
N ARG A 430 27.79 4.43 21.74
CA ARG A 430 28.21 5.40 20.73
C ARG A 430 29.05 6.49 21.38
N GLU A 431 30.18 6.80 20.76
CA GLU A 431 31.12 7.82 21.23
C GLU A 431 30.43 9.19 21.38
N GLY A 432 30.76 9.86 22.49
CA GLY A 432 30.23 11.13 22.97
C GLY A 432 28.89 11.05 23.71
N ILE A 433 28.14 9.94 23.68
CA ILE A 433 27.00 9.80 24.62
C ILE A 433 27.53 9.75 26.06
N SER A 434 27.03 10.61 26.96
CA SER A 434 27.48 10.57 28.36
C SER A 434 27.21 9.22 29.01
N GLN A 435 28.16 8.73 29.83
CA GLN A 435 28.00 7.45 30.52
C GLN A 435 26.79 7.44 31.45
N GLU A 436 26.46 8.59 32.04
CA GLU A 436 25.27 8.76 32.86
C GLU A 436 23.99 8.53 32.05
N ASN A 437 23.84 9.18 30.89
CA ASN A 437 22.63 9.02 30.06
C ASN A 437 22.55 7.61 29.47
N PHE A 438 23.68 7.04 29.04
CA PHE A 438 23.70 5.65 28.61
C PHE A 438 23.26 4.72 29.74
N ARG A 439 23.82 4.85 30.95
CA ARG A 439 23.43 4.07 32.14
C ARG A 439 21.92 4.14 32.38
N LYS A 440 21.32 5.34 32.32
CA LYS A 440 19.91 5.58 32.56
C LYS A 440 19.01 4.95 31.49
N TYR A 441 19.40 4.99 30.23
CA TYR A 441 18.46 4.84 29.12
C TYR A 441 18.71 3.67 28.16
N TRP A 442 19.86 3.00 28.25
CA TRP A 442 20.17 1.87 27.35
C TRP A 442 19.13 0.73 27.32
N PRO A 443 18.41 0.37 28.42
CA PRO A 443 17.52 -0.78 28.37
C PRO A 443 16.12 -0.42 27.84
N THR A 444 15.81 0.86 27.66
CA THR A 444 14.45 1.36 27.42
C THR A 444 13.83 0.80 26.14
N VAL A 445 14.55 0.83 25.01
CA VAL A 445 14.08 0.29 23.72
C VAL A 445 13.67 -1.18 23.87
N ALA A 446 14.59 -2.00 24.37
CA ALA A 446 14.35 -3.43 24.50
C ALA A 446 13.24 -3.75 25.51
N ASN A 447 13.17 -3.01 26.63
CA ASN A 447 12.11 -3.14 27.64
C ASN A 447 10.74 -2.78 27.07
N TYR A 448 10.66 -1.74 26.26
CA TYR A 448 9.42 -1.31 25.63
C TYR A 448 8.93 -2.31 24.57
N TYR A 449 9.81 -2.85 23.73
CA TYR A 449 9.44 -3.94 22.82
C TYR A 449 8.96 -5.21 23.56
N SER A 450 9.57 -5.52 24.71
CA SER A 450 9.11 -6.64 25.56
C SER A 450 7.69 -6.39 26.10
N GLU A 451 7.35 -5.14 26.39
CA GLU A 451 6.00 -4.76 26.80
C GLU A 451 5.00 -4.86 25.64
N VAL A 452 5.34 -4.35 24.45
CA VAL A 452 4.48 -4.50 23.25
C VAL A 452 4.23 -5.98 22.94
N ASP A 453 5.26 -6.83 23.02
CA ASP A 453 5.11 -8.28 22.86
C ASP A 453 4.17 -8.89 23.91
N ARG A 454 4.30 -8.47 25.18
CA ARG A 454 3.40 -8.91 26.27
C ARG A 454 1.95 -8.52 26.00
N LEU A 455 1.71 -7.30 25.49
CA LEU A 455 0.38 -6.80 25.13
C LEU A 455 -0.21 -7.60 23.96
N ILE A 456 0.59 -7.90 22.93
CA ILE A 456 0.21 -8.82 21.84
C ILE A 456 -0.15 -10.20 22.41
N GLY A 457 0.61 -10.71 23.37
CA GLY A 457 0.28 -11.95 24.09
C GLY A 457 -1.06 -11.92 24.83
N GLU A 458 -1.50 -10.77 25.34
CA GLU A 458 -2.86 -10.62 25.90
C GLU A 458 -3.93 -10.64 24.82
N TRP A 459 -3.69 -9.98 23.68
CA TRP A 459 -4.59 -10.04 22.53
C TRP A 459 -4.76 -11.47 22.01
N MET A 460 -3.66 -12.22 21.87
CA MET A 460 -3.70 -13.59 21.38
C MET A 460 -4.53 -14.54 22.27
N LYS A 461 -4.80 -14.16 23.53
CA LYS A 461 -5.68 -14.94 24.43
C LYS A 461 -7.17 -14.70 24.19
N VAL A 462 -7.53 -13.60 23.53
CA VAL A 462 -8.93 -13.16 23.36
C VAL A 462 -9.38 -13.16 21.90
N ILE A 463 -8.43 -13.14 20.96
CA ILE A 463 -8.70 -13.27 19.53
C ILE A 463 -9.26 -14.65 19.23
N SER A 464 -10.33 -14.70 18.44
CA SER A 464 -10.98 -15.94 18.03
C SER A 464 -10.14 -16.74 17.03
N ASP A 465 -10.21 -18.07 17.09
CA ASP A 465 -9.41 -18.99 16.26
C ASP A 465 -9.68 -18.86 14.74
N ASP A 466 -10.83 -18.28 14.36
CA ASP A 466 -11.21 -17.99 12.96
C ASP A 466 -10.53 -16.72 12.40
N THR A 467 -9.63 -16.10 13.17
CA THR A 467 -8.96 -14.84 12.82
C THR A 467 -7.62 -15.04 12.13
N THR A 468 -7.41 -14.29 11.04
CA THR A 468 -6.09 -14.01 10.49
C THR A 468 -5.44 -12.86 11.25
N VAL A 469 -4.26 -13.07 11.81
CA VAL A 469 -3.48 -12.04 12.50
C VAL A 469 -2.34 -11.57 11.61
N LEU A 470 -2.24 -10.25 11.40
CA LEU A 470 -1.15 -9.61 10.68
C LEU A 470 -0.37 -8.73 11.67
N VAL A 471 0.93 -8.98 11.83
CA VAL A 471 1.85 -8.05 12.51
C VAL A 471 2.70 -7.38 11.45
N VAL A 472 2.65 -6.06 11.38
CA VAL A 472 3.17 -5.30 10.26
C VAL A 472 3.95 -4.10 10.77
N SER A 473 5.07 -3.78 10.12
CA SER A 473 5.74 -2.49 10.25
C SER A 473 6.06 -1.93 8.89
N ALA A 474 5.57 -0.72 8.60
CA ALA A 474 5.79 -0.08 7.32
C ALA A 474 7.29 0.19 7.04
N TYR A 475 8.13 0.29 8.07
CA TYR A 475 9.58 0.53 7.96
C TYR A 475 10.31 0.05 9.23
N GLY A 476 11.63 -0.09 9.17
CA GLY A 476 12.46 -0.47 10.32
C GLY A 476 13.30 0.69 10.84
N PHE A 477 14.10 0.41 11.87
CA PHE A 477 15.17 1.28 12.38
C PHE A 477 16.52 0.63 12.17
N ARG A 478 17.56 1.46 12.09
CA ARG A 478 18.96 1.01 12.06
C ARG A 478 19.43 0.72 13.48
N TRP A 479 19.94 -0.48 13.72
CA TRP A 479 20.46 -0.88 15.04
C TRP A 479 21.97 -1.10 15.05
N ASP A 480 22.57 -1.26 13.87
CA ASP A 480 24.00 -1.46 13.68
C ASP A 480 24.84 -0.16 13.75
N LYS A 481 26.12 -0.29 13.35
CA LYS A 481 27.11 0.80 13.28
C LYS A 481 26.82 1.86 12.22
N THR A 482 25.82 1.66 11.36
CA THR A 482 25.44 2.61 10.29
C THR A 482 24.45 3.67 10.77
N ARG A 483 24.10 3.67 12.06
CA ARG A 483 23.33 4.74 12.70
C ARG A 483 24.05 6.10 12.57
N PRO A 484 23.35 7.17 12.15
CA PRO A 484 23.97 8.47 11.89
C PRO A 484 24.52 9.12 13.17
N HIS A 485 25.82 9.46 13.20
CA HIS A 485 26.53 10.07 14.35
C HIS A 485 25.93 11.41 14.82
N THR A 486 25.40 12.20 13.90
CA THR A 486 24.72 13.46 14.20
C THR A 486 23.38 13.47 13.47
N GLN A 487 22.38 14.04 14.12
CA GLN A 487 21.05 14.16 13.54
C GLN A 487 20.99 15.41 12.65
N PRO A 488 20.69 15.30 11.35
CA PRO A 488 20.56 16.47 10.49
C PRO A 488 19.39 17.35 10.95
N ILE A 489 19.67 18.65 11.16
CA ILE A 489 18.67 19.67 11.49
C ILE A 489 17.58 19.63 10.40
N GLY A 490 16.30 19.47 10.75
CA GLY A 490 15.21 19.42 9.76
C GLY A 490 14.55 18.06 9.56
N ARG A 491 15.29 16.96 9.75
CA ARG A 491 14.86 15.60 9.32
C ARG A 491 15.45 14.46 10.18
N SER A 492 15.75 14.72 11.45
CA SER A 492 16.39 13.77 12.38
C SER A 492 15.72 12.39 12.43
N ALA A 493 14.39 12.32 12.45
CA ALA A 493 13.69 11.04 12.48
C ALA A 493 13.95 10.16 11.23
N LEU A 494 14.04 10.77 10.05
CA LEU A 494 14.15 10.03 8.78
C LEU A 494 15.50 9.32 8.60
N SER A 495 16.55 9.81 9.25
CA SER A 495 17.90 9.25 9.12
C SER A 495 18.10 7.96 9.92
N ASP A 496 17.29 7.74 10.96
CA ASP A 496 17.35 6.51 11.77
C ASP A 496 16.57 5.35 11.14
N HIS A 497 15.67 5.65 10.20
CA HIS A 497 14.84 4.66 9.53
C HIS A 497 15.66 3.78 8.57
N ARG A 498 15.20 2.54 8.43
CA ARG A 498 15.70 1.52 7.51
C ARG A 498 14.56 1.03 6.62
N ASN A 499 14.91 0.75 5.38
CA ASN A 499 14.09 -0.04 4.47
C ASN A 499 14.71 -1.46 4.45
N PRO A 500 13.99 -2.55 4.76
CA PRO A 500 12.53 -2.71 4.97
C PRO A 500 12.07 -2.74 6.44
N GLY A 501 10.75 -2.69 6.67
CA GLY A 501 10.12 -3.08 7.95
C GLY A 501 9.75 -4.57 7.99
N ILE A 502 8.95 -4.98 8.98
CA ILE A 502 8.58 -6.38 9.22
C ILE A 502 7.18 -6.77 8.72
N PHE A 503 6.99 -8.06 8.44
CA PHE A 503 5.69 -8.66 8.16
C PHE A 503 5.62 -10.05 8.81
N ILE A 504 4.53 -10.31 9.54
CA ILE A 504 4.16 -11.63 10.06
C ILE A 504 2.68 -11.83 9.76
N ALA A 505 2.32 -12.97 9.18
CA ALA A 505 0.95 -13.44 9.09
C ALA A 505 0.82 -14.73 9.92
N TYR A 506 -0.24 -14.86 10.69
CA TYR A 506 -0.51 -16.02 11.53
C TYR A 506 -2.02 -16.32 11.59
N GLY A 507 -2.39 -17.56 11.93
CA GLY A 507 -3.77 -17.94 12.20
C GLY A 507 -4.53 -18.40 10.97
N ASN A 508 -5.84 -18.12 10.95
CA ASN A 508 -6.74 -18.63 9.93
C ASN A 508 -6.29 -18.24 8.50
N HIS A 509 -6.49 -19.13 7.55
CA HIS A 509 -6.09 -19.02 6.13
C HIS A 509 -4.58 -18.87 5.81
N VAL A 510 -3.71 -18.60 6.78
CA VAL A 510 -2.27 -18.40 6.56
C VAL A 510 -1.54 -19.73 6.38
N ALA A 511 -0.73 -19.88 5.33
CA ALA A 511 0.08 -21.08 5.10
C ALA A 511 1.02 -21.34 6.30
N ALA A 512 0.96 -22.55 6.88
CA ALA A 512 1.76 -22.90 8.05
C ALA A 512 3.22 -23.13 7.64
N GLY A 513 4.17 -22.56 8.40
CA GLY A 513 5.60 -22.65 8.09
C GLY A 513 5.99 -21.95 6.79
N GLY A 514 5.22 -20.94 6.37
CA GLY A 514 5.45 -20.20 5.14
C GLY A 514 6.80 -19.47 5.19
N GLY A 515 7.50 -19.49 4.06
CA GLY A 515 8.84 -18.92 3.93
C GLY A 515 8.91 -17.41 4.18
N TYR A 516 10.05 -16.81 3.85
CA TYR A 516 10.25 -15.38 3.96
C TYR A 516 9.79 -14.67 2.68
N HIS A 517 8.84 -13.74 2.78
CA HIS A 517 8.27 -13.02 1.62
C HIS A 517 8.74 -11.56 1.57
N SER A 518 8.83 -11.00 0.37
CA SER A 518 9.03 -9.56 0.18
C SER A 518 7.71 -8.93 -0.28
N LEU A 519 7.14 -8.06 0.56
CA LEU A 519 5.88 -7.35 0.31
C LEU A 519 6.14 -5.85 0.18
N THR A 520 5.19 -5.12 -0.38
CA THR A 520 5.17 -3.65 -0.38
C THR A 520 4.05 -3.14 0.52
N LEU A 521 4.10 -1.86 0.91
CA LEU A 521 2.99 -1.20 1.63
C LEU A 521 1.65 -1.34 0.90
N TYR A 522 1.69 -1.42 -0.43
CA TYR A 522 0.50 -1.48 -1.28
C TYR A 522 -0.23 -2.82 -1.21
N ASP A 523 0.42 -3.88 -0.75
CA ASP A 523 -0.14 -5.24 -0.73
C ASP A 523 -1.05 -5.48 0.48
N ILE A 524 -0.94 -4.66 1.54
CA ILE A 524 -1.71 -4.84 2.78
C ILE A 524 -3.20 -4.59 2.56
N ALA A 525 -3.59 -3.47 1.95
CA ALA A 525 -5.02 -3.18 1.79
C ALA A 525 -5.74 -4.19 0.86
N PRO A 526 -5.22 -4.56 -0.32
CA PRO A 526 -5.80 -5.64 -1.13
C PRO A 526 -5.89 -6.97 -0.38
N THR A 527 -4.89 -7.29 0.46
CA THR A 527 -4.90 -8.49 1.30
C THR A 527 -6.03 -8.46 2.33
N VAL A 528 -6.17 -7.36 3.05
CA VAL A 528 -7.22 -7.18 4.06
C VAL A 528 -8.61 -7.22 3.42
N LEU A 529 -8.79 -6.56 2.27
CA LEU A 529 -10.04 -6.61 1.52
C LEU A 529 -10.39 -8.04 1.11
N ALA A 530 -9.41 -8.82 0.62
CA ALA A 530 -9.64 -10.21 0.25
C ALA A 530 -10.06 -11.07 1.46
N ILE A 531 -9.43 -10.90 2.63
CA ILE A 531 -9.84 -11.58 3.88
C ILE A 531 -11.30 -11.23 4.24
N LEU A 532 -11.68 -9.96 4.10
CA LEU A 532 -13.03 -9.48 4.41
C LEU A 532 -14.10 -9.84 3.35
N GLY A 533 -13.71 -10.55 2.28
CA GLY A 533 -14.60 -10.91 1.17
C GLY A 533 -14.96 -9.71 0.29
N LEU A 534 -14.08 -8.71 0.20
CA LEU A 534 -14.26 -7.49 -0.59
C LEU A 534 -13.22 -7.43 -1.74
N PRO A 535 -13.59 -6.89 -2.92
CA PRO A 535 -12.67 -6.80 -4.04
C PRO A 535 -11.66 -5.68 -3.83
N LYS A 536 -10.44 -5.80 -4.36
CA LYS A 536 -9.57 -4.62 -4.49
C LYS A 536 -10.11 -3.67 -5.57
N SER A 537 -9.85 -2.38 -5.42
CA SER A 537 -10.13 -1.44 -6.52
C SER A 537 -9.06 -1.54 -7.61
N LEU A 538 -9.37 -1.11 -8.84
CA LEU A 538 -8.39 -1.06 -9.93
C LEU A 538 -7.29 -0.01 -9.70
N GLU A 539 -7.49 0.91 -8.77
CA GLU A 539 -6.53 1.96 -8.44
C GLU A 539 -5.45 1.50 -7.47
N MET A 540 -5.68 0.42 -6.72
CA MET A 540 -4.71 -0.15 -5.80
C MET A 540 -3.62 -0.90 -6.58
N PRO A 541 -2.35 -0.46 -6.55
CA PRO A 541 -1.28 -1.10 -7.32
C PRO A 541 -0.84 -2.44 -6.72
N GLY A 542 -1.05 -2.66 -5.41
CA GLY A 542 -0.70 -3.91 -4.75
C GLY A 542 -1.67 -5.06 -5.03
N ASN A 543 -1.30 -6.24 -4.56
CA ASN A 543 -2.05 -7.48 -4.71
C ASN A 543 -2.22 -8.19 -3.37
N LEU A 544 -3.00 -9.27 -3.38
CA LEU A 544 -3.00 -10.22 -2.27
C LEU A 544 -1.56 -10.69 -2.02
N ALA A 545 -1.14 -10.71 -0.75
CA ALA A 545 0.23 -11.07 -0.38
C ALA A 545 0.61 -12.44 -0.97
N PRO A 546 1.60 -12.49 -1.89
CA PRO A 546 1.82 -13.67 -2.72
C PRO A 546 2.42 -14.81 -1.91
N GLY A 547 1.76 -15.98 -1.95
CA GLY A 547 2.22 -17.19 -1.27
C GLY A 547 2.02 -17.19 0.26
N VAL A 548 1.31 -16.21 0.81
CA VAL A 548 1.05 -16.11 2.25
C VAL A 548 -0.19 -16.91 2.68
N PHE A 549 -1.21 -16.97 1.83
CA PHE A 549 -2.52 -17.54 2.15
C PHE A 549 -2.82 -18.80 1.34
N ARG A 550 -3.48 -19.79 1.96
CA ARG A 550 -3.80 -21.10 1.36
C ARG A 550 -5.06 -21.08 0.52
N ASP A 551 -6.07 -20.36 0.97
CA ASP A 551 -7.47 -20.51 0.53
C ASP A 551 -8.21 -19.16 0.42
N ILE A 552 -7.52 -18.03 0.58
CA ILE A 552 -8.10 -16.71 0.32
C ILE A 552 -8.15 -16.45 -1.18
N THR A 553 -9.37 -16.26 -1.68
CA THR A 553 -9.61 -15.86 -3.07
C THR A 553 -10.25 -14.47 -3.10
N PRO A 554 -9.64 -13.46 -3.74
CA PRO A 554 -10.25 -12.15 -3.87
C PRO A 554 -11.59 -12.22 -4.61
N LEU A 555 -12.58 -11.44 -4.15
CA LEU A 555 -13.86 -11.32 -4.87
C LEU A 555 -13.62 -10.69 -6.24
N THR A 556 -14.09 -11.36 -7.30
CA THR A 556 -13.94 -10.87 -8.69
C THR A 556 -15.29 -10.64 -9.40
N SER A 557 -16.40 -11.06 -8.78
CA SER A 557 -17.75 -10.91 -9.33
C SER A 557 -18.17 -9.44 -9.48
N VAL A 558 -17.72 -8.58 -8.57
CA VAL A 558 -18.01 -7.13 -8.62
C VAL A 558 -16.76 -6.32 -8.94
N ARG A 559 -16.80 -5.57 -10.04
CA ARG A 559 -15.71 -4.69 -10.45
C ARG A 559 -15.81 -3.31 -9.80
N VAL A 560 -14.85 -3.01 -8.92
CA VAL A 560 -14.68 -1.70 -8.28
C VAL A 560 -13.55 -0.93 -8.97
N VAL A 561 -13.87 0.21 -9.61
CA VAL A 561 -12.85 1.06 -10.25
C VAL A 561 -12.11 1.85 -9.16
N SER A 562 -12.87 2.58 -8.35
CA SER A 562 -12.38 3.35 -7.22
C SER A 562 -13.33 3.14 -6.06
N TYR A 563 -12.85 3.00 -4.84
CA TYR A 563 -13.77 3.03 -3.69
C TYR A 563 -14.33 4.42 -3.45
N ASN A 564 -13.66 5.48 -3.91
CA ASN A 564 -14.10 6.86 -3.69
C ASN A 564 -15.47 7.16 -4.34
N GLU A 565 -15.87 6.40 -5.35
CA GLU A 565 -17.20 6.58 -5.97
C GLU A 565 -18.36 6.27 -5.03
N PHE A 566 -18.14 5.47 -3.98
CA PHE A 566 -19.16 5.12 -2.99
C PHE A 566 -19.27 6.14 -1.86
N PHE A 567 -18.36 7.09 -1.73
CA PHE A 567 -18.36 8.07 -0.63
C PHE A 567 -18.68 9.46 -1.22
N ALA A 568 -19.89 9.96 -0.95
CA ALA A 568 -20.30 11.29 -1.39
C ALA A 568 -19.68 12.35 -0.46
N GLY A 569 -19.03 13.36 -1.04
CA GLY A 569 -18.61 14.62 -0.40
C GLY A 569 -18.16 14.48 1.06
N ARG A 570 -16.89 14.16 1.28
CA ARG A 570 -16.29 14.14 2.62
C ARG A 570 -16.57 15.48 3.31
N PRO A 571 -17.18 15.49 4.50
CA PRO A 571 -17.35 16.74 5.24
C PRO A 571 -15.99 17.38 5.46
N VAL A 572 -15.84 18.65 5.12
CA VAL A 572 -14.69 19.47 5.52
C VAL A 572 -15.10 20.18 6.79
N GLY A 573 -14.71 19.67 7.95
CA GLY A 573 -15.04 20.29 9.23
C GLY A 573 -14.28 19.68 10.40
N ALA A 574 -13.48 20.50 11.08
CA ALA A 574 -12.65 20.14 12.26
C ALA A 574 -13.53 19.94 13.52
N PRO A 575 -13.10 19.16 14.56
CA PRO A 575 -11.96 19.55 15.43
C PRO A 575 -11.15 18.37 16.05
N GLY A 576 -10.09 18.67 16.83
CA GLY A 576 -9.72 17.80 17.96
C GLY A 576 -8.36 17.97 18.63
N VAL A 577 -7.28 18.16 17.87
CA VAL A 577 -5.94 18.20 18.46
C VAL A 577 -5.50 19.63 18.67
N ASP A 578 -5.09 19.99 19.89
CA ASP A 578 -4.39 21.25 20.13
C ASP A 578 -3.13 21.30 19.23
N PRO A 579 -3.08 22.20 18.22
CA PRO A 579 -1.97 22.26 17.29
C PRO A 579 -0.64 22.53 17.99
N GLN A 580 -0.64 23.26 19.11
CA GLN A 580 0.57 23.55 19.88
C GLN A 580 1.07 22.28 20.55
N ARG A 581 0.21 21.56 21.28
CA ARG A 581 0.58 20.30 21.95
C ARG A 581 1.03 19.22 20.97
N TYR A 582 0.36 19.09 19.82
CA TYR A 582 0.78 18.16 18.76
C TYR A 582 2.16 18.51 18.22
N THR A 583 2.38 19.78 17.89
CA THR A 583 3.67 20.28 17.40
C THR A 583 4.78 20.07 18.43
N GLN A 584 4.53 20.40 19.70
CA GLN A 584 5.47 20.20 20.80
C GLN A 584 5.84 18.72 20.97
N THR A 585 4.86 17.82 20.89
CA THR A 585 5.10 16.38 21.02
C THR A 585 5.96 15.88 19.87
N LEU A 586 5.62 16.25 18.63
CA LEU A 586 6.43 15.93 17.44
C LEU A 586 7.85 16.51 17.51
N GLN A 587 8.03 17.71 18.08
CA GLN A 587 9.35 18.29 18.30
C GLN A 587 10.14 17.54 19.37
N ALA A 588 9.49 17.16 20.47
CA ALA A 588 10.13 16.43 21.56
C ALA A 588 10.65 15.05 21.13
N ILE A 589 9.92 14.36 20.24
CA ILE A 589 10.31 13.05 19.69
C ILE A 589 11.10 13.15 18.37
N GLY A 590 11.47 14.36 17.94
CA GLY A 590 12.38 14.55 16.80
C GLY A 590 11.76 14.39 15.41
N HIS A 591 10.43 14.38 15.30
CA HIS A 591 9.70 14.38 14.02
C HIS A 591 9.60 15.77 13.37
N LEU A 592 9.66 16.85 14.16
CA LEU A 592 9.71 18.24 13.68
C LEU A 592 10.91 18.99 14.26
N SER A 593 11.46 19.93 13.50
CA SER A 593 12.50 20.85 14.00
C SER A 593 11.94 21.84 15.03
N GLY A 594 12.70 22.10 16.08
CA GLY A 594 12.42 23.15 17.06
C GLY A 594 13.61 23.44 17.99
N PRO A 595 13.61 24.59 18.69
CA PRO A 595 14.67 24.95 19.65
C PRO A 595 14.77 24.00 20.85
N SER A 596 13.76 23.14 21.05
CA SER A 596 13.67 22.11 22.09
C SER A 596 13.77 20.68 21.54
N ALA A 597 14.10 20.50 20.25
CA ALA A 597 14.32 19.18 19.67
C ALA A 597 15.57 18.57 20.32
N MET A 598 15.40 17.43 20.99
CA MET A 598 16.48 16.79 21.73
C MET A 598 17.56 16.31 20.74
N GLN A 599 18.72 16.94 20.78
CA GLN A 599 19.92 16.38 20.16
C GLN A 599 20.67 15.55 21.21
N PRO A 600 21.26 14.40 20.85
CA PRO A 600 22.17 13.71 21.74
C PRO A 600 23.27 14.68 22.17
N VAL A 601 23.41 14.92 23.48
CA VAL A 601 24.50 15.74 24.02
C VAL A 601 25.76 14.89 23.95
N PHE A 602 26.67 15.25 23.06
CA PHE A 602 27.98 14.62 22.93
C PHE A 602 28.96 15.31 23.89
N GLU A 603 29.40 14.64 24.95
CA GLU A 603 30.39 15.18 25.89
C GLU A 603 31.81 15.02 25.33
N GLU A 604 32.55 16.13 25.24
CA GLU A 604 34.01 16.12 25.15
C GLU A 604 34.57 15.60 26.48
N GLY A 605 35.41 14.57 26.40
CA GLY A 605 35.64 13.64 27.49
C GLY A 605 36.56 14.10 28.63
N ASP A 606 36.47 13.39 29.76
CA ASP A 606 37.63 13.06 30.60
C ASP A 606 37.36 11.89 31.59
N GLN A 607 38.47 11.29 32.04
CA GLN A 607 38.70 9.96 32.65
C GLN A 607 38.12 9.65 34.08
N PRO A 608 38.19 8.38 34.56
CA PRO A 608 37.12 7.69 35.29
C PRO A 608 37.26 7.61 36.83
N ARG A 609 36.16 7.27 37.53
CA ARG A 609 36.18 6.71 38.89
C ARG A 609 35.23 5.51 39.08
N GLN A 610 35.75 4.50 39.77
CA GLN A 610 35.18 3.16 40.00
C GLN A 610 34.35 3.04 41.31
N THR A 611 33.61 1.92 41.39
CA THR A 611 33.06 1.18 42.57
C THR A 611 31.69 1.64 43.12
N ALA A 612 30.72 0.80 43.53
CA ALA A 612 30.57 -0.67 43.60
C ALA A 612 29.07 -1.10 43.76
N GLN A 613 28.74 -2.25 43.13
CA GLN A 613 27.91 -3.41 43.52
C GLN A 613 26.46 -3.32 44.09
N ALA A 614 25.52 -3.94 43.36
CA ALA A 614 24.43 -4.80 43.86
C ALA A 614 23.97 -5.80 42.75
N GLN A 615 23.60 -7.03 43.12
CA GLN A 615 23.37 -8.16 42.18
C GLN A 615 21.89 -8.31 41.72
N THR A 616 21.73 -8.95 40.54
CA THR A 616 20.51 -9.21 39.72
C THR A 616 20.03 -8.05 38.82
N PRO A 617 19.28 -8.32 37.74
CA PRO A 617 19.43 -7.79 36.35
C PRO A 617 20.82 -7.51 35.75
N ALA A 618 21.85 -7.43 36.59
CA ALA A 618 23.23 -7.09 36.24
C ALA A 618 23.90 -8.04 35.23
N GLN A 619 23.49 -9.31 35.07
CA GLN A 619 24.16 -10.22 34.12
C GLN A 619 23.85 -9.89 32.65
N PHE A 620 22.63 -9.40 32.35
CA PHE A 620 22.29 -8.95 31.00
C PHE A 620 22.97 -7.63 30.66
N GLY A 621 22.97 -6.70 31.63
CA GLY A 621 23.66 -5.41 31.51
C GLY A 621 25.19 -5.55 31.46
N ALA A 622 25.78 -6.44 32.25
CA ALA A 622 27.23 -6.70 32.25
C ALA A 622 27.66 -7.39 30.94
N TYR A 623 26.92 -8.37 30.45
CA TYR A 623 27.16 -8.98 29.14
C TYR A 623 27.20 -7.92 28.03
N ALA A 624 26.15 -7.11 27.93
CA ALA A 624 26.06 -6.07 26.90
C ALA A 624 27.15 -5.00 27.09
N TYR A 625 27.43 -4.63 28.34
CA TYR A 625 28.51 -3.72 28.72
C TYR A 625 29.88 -4.22 28.22
N TYR A 626 30.28 -5.44 28.56
CA TYR A 626 31.59 -5.98 28.18
C TYR A 626 31.71 -6.23 26.67
N ASN A 627 30.62 -6.64 26.00
CA ASN A 627 30.61 -6.74 24.54
C ASN A 627 30.81 -5.36 23.89
N ASN A 628 30.14 -4.33 24.39
CA ASN A 628 30.26 -2.99 23.84
C ASN A 628 31.58 -2.30 24.20
N LEU A 629 32.09 -2.54 25.41
CA LEU A 629 33.42 -2.14 25.84
C LEU A 629 34.49 -2.74 24.91
N GLY A 630 34.35 -4.01 24.54
CA GLY A 630 35.24 -4.63 23.56
C GLY A 630 35.23 -3.94 22.20
N ILE A 631 34.05 -3.57 21.70
CA ILE A 631 33.89 -2.84 20.44
C ILE A 631 34.55 -1.45 20.52
N ASP A 632 34.37 -0.74 21.62
CA ASP A 632 34.91 0.59 21.86
C ASP A 632 36.44 0.57 21.99
N LEU A 633 36.97 -0.35 22.78
CA LEU A 633 38.41 -0.58 22.93
C LEU A 633 39.08 -0.93 21.60
N ARG A 634 38.43 -1.75 20.76
CA ARG A 634 38.91 -2.03 19.39
C ARG A 634 39.03 -0.76 18.56
N LYS A 635 38.00 0.11 18.58
CA LYS A 635 38.00 1.37 17.82
C LYS A 635 39.11 2.32 18.28
N GLN A 636 39.43 2.31 19.57
CA GLN A 636 40.53 3.08 20.16
C GLN A 636 41.91 2.46 19.92
N GLY A 637 42.01 1.33 19.21
CA GLY A 637 43.26 0.58 19.00
C GLY A 637 43.76 -0.15 20.25
N LYS A 638 42.96 -0.22 21.32
CA LYS A 638 43.24 -0.94 22.58
C LYS A 638 42.87 -2.41 22.43
N HIS A 639 43.60 -3.06 21.54
CA HIS A 639 43.28 -4.38 21.02
C HIS A 639 43.34 -5.51 22.06
N LYS A 640 44.20 -5.41 23.09
CA LYS A 640 44.29 -6.46 24.12
C LYS A 640 43.11 -6.38 25.07
N GLU A 641 42.78 -5.18 25.50
CA GLU A 641 41.66 -4.88 26.38
C GLU A 641 40.32 -5.20 25.68
N ALA A 642 40.25 -4.99 24.35
CA ALA A 642 39.10 -5.37 23.55
C ALA A 642 38.82 -6.89 23.59
N ILE A 643 39.87 -7.70 23.40
CA ILE A 643 39.80 -9.16 23.48
C ILE A 643 39.36 -9.60 24.88
N GLU A 644 39.95 -9.02 25.93
CA GLU A 644 39.59 -9.32 27.32
C GLU A 644 38.12 -8.98 27.60
N ALA A 645 37.64 -7.82 27.14
CA ALA A 645 36.25 -7.43 27.29
C ALA A 645 35.29 -8.39 26.56
N PHE A 646 35.60 -8.82 25.33
CA PHE A 646 34.78 -9.84 24.66
C PHE A 646 34.80 -11.19 25.38
N GLN A 647 35.95 -11.60 25.93
CA GLN A 647 36.05 -12.83 26.73
C GLN A 647 35.23 -12.74 28.02
N GLN A 648 35.20 -11.57 28.68
CA GLN A 648 34.33 -11.33 29.83
C GLN A 648 32.84 -11.42 29.43
N ALA A 649 32.45 -10.85 28.29
CA ALA A 649 31.09 -10.98 27.78
C ALA A 649 30.72 -12.46 27.50
N ILE A 650 31.64 -13.24 26.95
CA ILE A 650 31.48 -14.68 26.72
C ILE A 650 31.32 -15.45 28.04
N GLN A 651 32.13 -15.14 29.06
CA GLN A 651 32.03 -15.77 30.39
C GLN A 651 30.68 -15.47 31.06
N LEU A 652 30.18 -14.24 30.88
CA LEU A 652 28.91 -13.80 31.46
C LEU A 652 27.68 -14.41 30.78
N ASN A 653 27.73 -14.61 29.45
CA ASN A 653 26.67 -15.30 28.73
C ASN A 653 27.23 -16.13 27.55
N PRO A 654 27.61 -17.40 27.81
CA PRO A 654 28.23 -18.25 26.80
C PRO A 654 27.27 -18.73 25.72
N ALA A 655 25.96 -18.51 25.86
CA ALA A 655 24.96 -18.94 24.89
C ALA A 655 24.76 -17.94 23.73
N ARG A 656 25.26 -16.71 23.86
CA ARG A 656 25.05 -15.63 22.88
C ARG A 656 26.14 -15.65 21.81
N PHE A 657 25.79 -15.53 20.54
CA PHE A 657 26.78 -15.49 19.46
C PHE A 657 27.53 -14.15 19.34
N THR A 658 26.94 -13.03 19.77
CA THR A 658 27.43 -11.66 19.49
C THR A 658 28.88 -11.40 19.94
N PRO A 659 29.31 -11.71 21.18
CA PRO A 659 30.69 -11.48 21.58
C PRO A 659 31.67 -12.45 20.94
N TYR A 660 31.22 -13.66 20.55
CA TYR A 660 32.05 -14.57 19.75
C TYR A 660 32.29 -13.98 18.36
N LEU A 661 31.27 -13.45 17.69
CA LEU A 661 31.43 -12.80 16.40
C LEU A 661 32.38 -11.59 16.49
N ASN A 662 32.19 -10.72 17.49
CA ASN A 662 33.02 -9.53 17.65
C ASN A 662 34.48 -9.89 18.01
N LEU A 663 34.68 -10.89 18.86
CA LEU A 663 36.01 -11.43 19.17
C LEU A 663 36.66 -12.05 17.93
N ALA A 664 35.91 -12.79 17.12
CA ALA A 664 36.43 -13.38 15.88
C ALA A 664 36.90 -12.29 14.90
N ILE A 665 36.13 -11.21 14.75
CA ILE A 665 36.52 -10.07 13.90
C ILE A 665 37.77 -9.37 14.46
N GLU A 666 37.83 -9.09 15.77
CA GLU A 666 39.03 -8.50 16.40
C GLU A 666 40.28 -9.38 16.19
N LEU A 667 40.16 -10.69 16.40
CA LEU A 667 41.25 -11.63 16.17
C LEU A 667 41.65 -11.67 14.69
N PHE A 668 40.68 -11.55 13.77
CA PHE A 668 40.92 -11.49 12.33
C PHE A 668 41.70 -10.22 11.95
N ASP A 669 41.29 -9.05 12.45
CA ASP A 669 41.94 -7.76 12.19
C ASP A 669 43.39 -7.76 12.71
N ARG A 670 43.65 -8.53 13.78
CA ARG A 670 44.98 -8.75 14.34
C ARG A 670 45.80 -9.86 13.68
N GLN A 671 45.30 -10.45 12.60
CA GLN A 671 45.93 -11.57 11.90
C GLN A 671 46.10 -12.85 12.75
N GLN A 672 45.36 -12.96 13.86
CA GLN A 672 45.27 -14.16 14.70
C GLN A 672 44.22 -15.13 14.15
N PHE A 673 44.42 -15.50 12.89
CA PHE A 673 43.38 -16.09 12.08
C PHE A 673 42.89 -17.47 12.59
N THR A 674 43.72 -18.26 13.28
CA THR A 674 43.28 -19.60 13.78
C THR A 674 42.31 -19.46 14.93
N ALA A 675 42.62 -18.56 15.86
CA ALA A 675 41.69 -18.23 16.94
C ALA A 675 40.42 -17.57 16.39
N ALA A 676 40.54 -16.69 15.37
CA ALA A 676 39.39 -16.08 14.71
C ALA A 676 38.43 -17.12 14.10
N ASP A 677 38.96 -18.09 13.35
CA ASP A 677 38.17 -19.16 12.72
C ASP A 677 37.41 -20.00 13.76
N ASP A 678 38.08 -20.38 14.84
CA ASP A 678 37.49 -21.24 15.88
C ASP A 678 36.44 -20.50 16.71
N VAL A 679 36.67 -19.23 17.01
CA VAL A 679 35.68 -18.38 17.71
C VAL A 679 34.48 -18.06 16.79
N PHE A 680 34.72 -17.83 15.50
CA PHE A 680 33.65 -17.62 14.52
C PHE A 680 32.74 -18.84 14.39
N VAL A 681 33.31 -20.05 14.28
CA VAL A 681 32.53 -21.31 14.25
C VAL A 681 31.72 -21.48 15.53
N GLN A 682 32.27 -21.08 16.68
CA GLN A 682 31.54 -21.05 17.95
C GLN A 682 30.37 -20.06 17.95
N ALA A 683 30.49 -18.91 17.28
CA ALA A 683 29.39 -17.96 17.09
C ALA A 683 28.26 -18.59 16.28
N VAL A 684 28.60 -19.29 15.18
CA VAL A 684 27.61 -19.99 14.33
C VAL A 684 26.90 -21.10 15.09
N ALA A 685 27.63 -21.91 15.87
CA ALA A 685 27.04 -22.96 16.71
C ALA A 685 26.06 -22.41 17.77
N ARG A 686 26.08 -21.10 18.04
CA ARG A 686 25.22 -20.39 19.01
C ARG A 686 24.10 -19.58 18.33
N GLY A 687 23.80 -19.88 17.07
CA GLY A 687 22.66 -19.28 16.37
C GLY A 687 22.94 -17.92 15.75
N LEU A 688 24.17 -17.65 15.30
CA LEU A 688 24.48 -16.48 14.47
C LEU A 688 23.52 -16.41 13.26
N PRO A 689 22.70 -15.35 13.12
CA PRO A 689 21.85 -15.17 11.94
C PRO A 689 22.67 -15.10 10.66
N ASN A 690 22.14 -15.68 9.58
CA ASN A 690 22.80 -15.72 8.27
C ASN A 690 24.21 -16.32 8.32
N GLY A 691 24.42 -17.37 9.14
CA GLY A 691 25.73 -18.00 9.32
C GLY A 691 26.40 -18.39 7.99
N GLU A 692 25.65 -18.91 7.02
CA GLU A 692 26.17 -19.26 5.70
C GLU A 692 26.71 -18.06 4.90
N GLN A 693 26.14 -16.86 5.10
CA GLN A 693 26.63 -15.62 4.48
C GLN A 693 27.93 -15.18 5.15
N TRP A 694 28.02 -15.25 6.49
CA TRP A 694 29.25 -14.93 7.20
C TRP A 694 30.43 -15.84 6.82
N PHE A 695 30.18 -17.13 6.60
CA PHE A 695 31.18 -18.06 6.08
C PHE A 695 31.67 -17.64 4.68
N ALA A 696 30.76 -17.22 3.80
CA ALA A 696 31.12 -16.72 2.47
C ALA A 696 31.97 -15.45 2.56
N ASP A 697 31.59 -14.51 3.44
CA ASP A 697 32.27 -13.22 3.60
C ASP A 697 33.69 -13.38 4.19
N PHE A 698 33.86 -14.18 5.27
CA PHE A 698 35.18 -14.47 5.82
C PHE A 698 36.07 -15.21 4.80
N ALA A 699 35.51 -16.14 4.04
CA ALA A 699 36.26 -16.83 2.99
C ALA A 699 36.68 -15.88 1.86
N ALA A 700 35.82 -14.93 1.47
CA ALA A 700 36.16 -13.91 0.49
C ALA A 700 37.28 -12.98 0.99
N LEU A 701 37.26 -12.60 2.28
CA LEU A 701 38.33 -11.82 2.91
C LEU A 701 39.66 -12.57 2.93
N TYR A 702 39.66 -13.88 3.23
CA TYR A 702 40.87 -14.69 3.13
C TYR A 702 41.39 -14.78 1.71
N ARG A 703 40.50 -14.95 0.71
CA ARG A 703 40.89 -14.99 -0.70
C ARG A 703 41.49 -13.67 -1.17
N SER A 704 40.98 -12.52 -0.71
CA SER A 704 41.52 -11.20 -1.08
C SER A 704 42.90 -10.93 -0.47
N GLN A 705 43.22 -11.58 0.67
CA GLN A 705 44.54 -11.55 1.30
C GLN A 705 45.48 -12.67 0.80
N ASN A 706 45.14 -13.33 -0.32
CA ASN A 706 45.88 -14.48 -0.89
C ASN A 706 45.99 -15.71 0.04
N MET A 707 45.13 -15.82 1.06
CA MET A 707 45.06 -16.93 2.01
C MET A 707 44.05 -18.00 1.54
N THR A 708 44.09 -18.38 0.26
CA THR A 708 43.09 -19.27 -0.37
C THR A 708 42.94 -20.62 0.32
N SER A 709 44.03 -21.23 0.79
CA SER A 709 43.98 -22.50 1.55
C SER A 709 43.16 -22.39 2.84
N ARG A 710 43.17 -21.22 3.47
CA ARG A 710 42.42 -20.95 4.70
C ARG A 710 40.94 -20.75 4.41
N ALA A 711 40.63 -20.00 3.36
CA ALA A 711 39.26 -19.86 2.87
C ALA A 711 38.62 -21.23 2.58
N ILE A 712 39.37 -22.13 1.94
CA ILE A 712 38.94 -23.51 1.66
C ILE A 712 38.66 -24.27 2.97
N ASN A 713 39.57 -24.23 3.94
CA ASN A 713 39.37 -24.92 5.23
C ASN A 713 38.16 -24.38 6.00
N LEU A 714 37.96 -23.06 6.01
CA LEU A 714 36.81 -22.43 6.65
C LEU A 714 35.50 -22.85 5.96
N LEU A 715 35.48 -22.85 4.63
CA LEU A 715 34.31 -23.28 3.85
C LEU A 715 34.03 -24.79 3.98
N TYR A 716 35.03 -25.63 4.22
CA TYR A 716 34.82 -27.03 4.59
C TYR A 716 34.14 -27.17 5.95
N LYS A 717 34.52 -26.38 6.96
CA LYS A 717 33.76 -26.30 8.22
C LYS A 717 32.33 -25.81 7.98
N GLY A 718 32.16 -24.78 7.15
CA GLY A 718 30.84 -24.29 6.71
C GLY A 718 30.00 -25.37 6.03
N LYS A 719 30.61 -26.24 5.20
CA LYS A 719 29.93 -27.36 4.53
C LYS A 719 29.46 -28.43 5.52
N GLN A 720 30.22 -28.68 6.58
CA GLN A 720 29.80 -29.61 7.64
C GLN A 720 28.58 -29.08 8.41
N ILE A 721 28.52 -27.77 8.66
CA ILE A 721 27.43 -27.12 9.39
C ILE A 721 26.20 -26.89 8.49
N PHE A 722 26.41 -26.52 7.22
CA PHE A 722 25.38 -26.17 6.25
C PHE A 722 25.50 -27.00 4.95
N PRO A 723 25.24 -28.31 5.00
CA PRO A 723 25.46 -29.21 3.86
C PRO A 723 24.59 -28.90 2.64
N GLN A 724 23.45 -28.22 2.82
CA GLN A 724 22.51 -27.83 1.75
C GLN A 724 22.60 -26.35 1.39
N SER A 725 23.63 -25.62 1.85
CA SER A 725 23.78 -24.20 1.51
C SER A 725 24.40 -24.02 0.13
N TYR A 726 23.66 -23.31 -0.74
CA TYR A 726 24.13 -22.82 -2.03
C TYR A 726 25.35 -21.90 -1.88
N LEU A 727 25.31 -20.95 -0.93
CA LEU A 727 26.38 -19.97 -0.72
C LEU A 727 27.70 -20.65 -0.36
N ILE A 728 27.66 -21.67 0.50
CA ILE A 728 28.84 -22.44 0.87
C ILE A 728 29.37 -23.25 -0.32
N ALA A 729 28.48 -23.90 -1.07
CA ALA A 729 28.84 -24.70 -2.24
C ALA A 729 29.54 -23.86 -3.32
N ALA A 730 28.92 -22.72 -3.68
CA ALA A 730 29.44 -21.82 -4.69
C ALA A 730 30.80 -21.23 -4.29
N ASN A 731 30.93 -20.75 -3.05
CA ASN A 731 32.17 -20.16 -2.57
C ASN A 731 33.30 -21.18 -2.39
N LEU A 732 32.99 -22.42 -1.95
CA LEU A 732 33.98 -23.50 -1.84
C LEU A 732 34.49 -23.92 -3.22
N GLY A 733 33.58 -24.12 -4.17
CA GLY A 733 33.93 -24.42 -5.55
C GLY A 733 34.80 -23.33 -6.19
N SER A 734 34.43 -22.06 -6.01
CA SER A 734 35.20 -20.91 -6.50
C SER A 734 36.58 -20.77 -5.83
N ALA A 735 36.68 -21.01 -4.51
CA ALA A 735 37.95 -20.98 -3.79
C ALA A 735 38.89 -22.12 -4.22
N LEU A 736 38.36 -23.33 -4.40
CA LEU A 736 39.11 -24.49 -4.91
C LEU A 736 39.60 -24.26 -6.35
N ALA A 737 38.77 -23.64 -7.19
CA ALA A 737 39.15 -23.26 -8.55
C ALA A 737 40.28 -22.21 -8.55
N GLN A 738 40.23 -21.22 -7.65
CA GLN A 738 41.32 -20.24 -7.48
C GLN A 738 42.64 -20.91 -7.04
N ALA A 739 42.57 -21.99 -6.26
CA ALA A 739 43.72 -22.78 -5.86
C ALA A 739 44.18 -23.82 -6.92
N ASN A 740 43.59 -23.83 -8.13
CA ASN A 740 43.79 -24.85 -9.15
C ASN A 740 43.43 -26.29 -8.71
N ARG A 741 42.66 -26.46 -7.62
CA ARG A 741 42.17 -27.74 -7.08
C ARG A 741 40.89 -28.16 -7.76
N TYR A 742 41.01 -28.30 -9.07
CA TYR A 742 39.91 -28.42 -10.00
C TYR A 742 39.07 -29.70 -9.83
N THR A 743 39.71 -30.81 -9.47
CA THR A 743 39.05 -32.10 -9.20
C THR A 743 38.11 -32.06 -8.00
N GLU A 744 38.35 -31.15 -7.05
CA GLU A 744 37.51 -30.96 -5.86
C GLU A 744 36.49 -29.83 -6.06
N GLY A 745 36.82 -28.80 -6.87
CA GLY A 745 35.98 -27.63 -7.06
C GLY A 745 34.73 -27.86 -7.92
N VAL A 746 34.81 -28.69 -8.97
CA VAL A 746 33.67 -28.95 -9.86
C VAL A 746 32.50 -29.62 -9.14
N PRO A 747 32.70 -30.69 -8.34
CA PRO A 747 31.60 -31.29 -7.59
C PRO A 747 30.86 -30.28 -6.70
N GLU A 748 31.57 -29.31 -6.13
CA GLU A 748 30.95 -28.26 -5.29
C GLU A 748 30.19 -27.23 -6.12
N LEU A 749 30.70 -26.82 -7.29
CA LEU A 749 29.99 -25.94 -8.21
C LEU A 749 28.77 -26.64 -8.84
N GLU A 750 28.88 -27.92 -9.19
CA GLU A 750 27.74 -28.72 -9.67
C GLU A 750 26.69 -28.92 -8.57
N ARG A 751 27.11 -29.13 -7.32
CA ARG A 751 26.21 -29.14 -6.16
C ARG A 751 25.53 -27.79 -5.98
N ALA A 752 26.27 -26.68 -6.07
CA ALA A 752 25.70 -25.34 -6.01
C ALA A 752 24.66 -25.11 -7.13
N LEU A 753 24.95 -25.57 -8.34
CA LEU A 753 24.02 -25.49 -9.47
C LEU A 753 22.79 -26.37 -9.27
N GLY A 754 22.93 -27.55 -8.65
CA GLY A 754 21.79 -28.39 -8.27
C GLY A 754 20.87 -27.74 -7.24
N LEU A 755 21.44 -26.98 -6.30
CA LEU A 755 20.70 -26.20 -5.31
C LEU A 755 20.04 -24.94 -5.91
N GLN A 756 20.71 -24.28 -6.85
CA GLN A 756 20.20 -23.10 -7.56
C GLN A 756 20.50 -23.17 -9.07
N PRO A 757 19.60 -23.78 -9.87
CA PRO A 757 19.83 -24.06 -11.30
C PRO A 757 19.97 -22.81 -12.18
N SER A 758 19.47 -21.66 -11.73
CA SER A 758 19.51 -20.39 -12.45
C SER A 758 20.65 -19.46 -12.03
N SER A 759 21.61 -19.94 -11.23
CA SER A 759 22.73 -19.10 -10.79
C SER A 759 23.70 -18.80 -11.94
N THR A 760 23.65 -17.57 -12.44
CA THR A 760 24.59 -17.08 -13.46
C THR A 760 26.03 -17.08 -12.94
N LEU A 761 26.25 -16.82 -11.64
CA LEU A 761 27.56 -16.87 -11.00
C LEU A 761 28.20 -18.27 -11.11
N VAL A 762 27.45 -19.31 -10.73
CA VAL A 762 27.96 -20.69 -10.75
C VAL A 762 28.12 -21.20 -12.18
N LEU A 763 27.19 -20.87 -13.08
CA LEU A 763 27.31 -21.18 -14.51
C LEU A 763 28.56 -20.52 -15.12
N ASN A 764 28.86 -19.27 -14.73
CA ASN A 764 30.06 -18.58 -15.19
C ASN A 764 31.35 -19.23 -14.66
N ASP A 765 31.39 -19.58 -13.38
CA ASP A 765 32.54 -20.24 -12.74
C ASP A 765 32.81 -21.63 -13.34
N LEU A 766 31.76 -22.41 -13.63
CA LEU A 766 31.87 -23.68 -14.36
C LEU A 766 32.36 -23.48 -15.80
N GLY A 767 31.88 -22.44 -16.50
CA GLY A 767 32.36 -22.11 -17.84
C GLY A 767 33.86 -21.76 -17.85
N ILE A 768 34.30 -20.91 -16.91
CA ILE A 768 35.72 -20.56 -16.72
C ILE A 768 36.55 -21.80 -16.41
N TYR A 769 36.02 -22.68 -15.55
CA TYR A 769 36.67 -23.93 -15.19
C TYR A 769 36.93 -24.81 -16.41
N TYR A 770 35.88 -25.11 -17.19
CA TYR A 770 35.99 -26.03 -18.32
C TYR A 770 36.87 -25.45 -19.43
N ALA A 771 36.84 -24.11 -19.61
CA ALA A 771 37.75 -23.43 -20.54
C ALA A 771 39.23 -23.59 -20.12
N LYS A 772 39.56 -23.48 -18.83
CA LYS A 772 40.93 -23.73 -18.32
C LYS A 772 41.37 -25.18 -18.47
N LYS A 773 40.43 -26.13 -18.47
CA LYS A 773 40.67 -27.55 -18.77
C LYS A 773 40.70 -27.86 -20.27
N GLN A 774 40.57 -26.83 -21.13
CA GLN A 774 40.47 -26.95 -22.58
C GLN A 774 39.28 -27.79 -23.06
N ASP A 775 38.27 -27.99 -22.20
CA ASP A 775 36.96 -28.54 -22.59
C ASP A 775 36.06 -27.37 -23.01
N TYR A 776 36.36 -26.82 -24.19
CA TYR A 776 35.70 -25.65 -24.72
C TYR A 776 34.20 -25.86 -25.00
N GLY A 777 33.80 -27.10 -25.31
CA GLY A 777 32.41 -27.46 -25.54
C GLY A 777 31.54 -27.28 -24.29
N ARG A 778 31.99 -27.83 -23.14
CA ARG A 778 31.29 -27.63 -21.86
C ARG A 778 31.38 -26.19 -21.38
N ALA A 779 32.51 -25.52 -21.59
CA ALA A 779 32.65 -24.11 -21.24
C ALA A 779 31.58 -23.24 -21.92
N LEU A 780 31.39 -23.47 -23.23
CA LEU A 780 30.41 -22.74 -24.03
C LEU A 780 28.97 -23.06 -23.63
N ASP A 781 28.64 -24.30 -23.28
CA ASP A 781 27.31 -24.68 -22.77
C ASP A 781 26.93 -23.87 -21.53
N PHE A 782 27.79 -23.88 -20.50
CA PHE A 782 27.51 -23.18 -19.25
C PHE A 782 27.41 -21.65 -19.44
N TRP A 783 28.28 -21.03 -20.24
CA TRP A 783 28.19 -19.61 -20.53
C TRP A 783 26.96 -19.23 -21.36
N ASN A 784 26.54 -20.06 -22.33
CA ASN A 784 25.31 -19.82 -23.09
C ASN A 784 24.07 -19.91 -22.19
N ARG A 785 24.03 -20.89 -21.28
CA ARG A 785 22.97 -21.00 -20.27
C ARG A 785 22.95 -19.78 -19.35
N SER A 786 24.11 -19.30 -18.91
CA SER A 786 24.22 -18.06 -18.13
C SER A 786 23.72 -16.83 -18.89
N LEU A 787 24.11 -16.68 -20.16
CA LEU A 787 23.68 -15.57 -21.04
C LEU A 787 22.20 -15.63 -21.42
N THR A 788 21.59 -16.82 -21.39
CA THR A 788 20.14 -16.98 -21.57
C THR A 788 19.38 -16.43 -20.37
N ILE A 789 19.93 -16.61 -19.16
CA ILE A 789 19.32 -16.12 -17.91
C ILE A 789 19.55 -14.61 -17.75
N ASP A 790 20.78 -14.14 -17.93
CA ASP A 790 21.11 -12.71 -17.97
C ASP A 790 21.94 -12.37 -19.22
N PRO A 791 21.30 -11.76 -20.23
CA PRO A 791 21.98 -11.35 -21.46
C PRO A 791 22.98 -10.20 -21.28
N ARG A 792 22.97 -9.46 -20.15
CA ARG A 792 23.76 -8.23 -19.94
C ARG A 792 25.12 -8.49 -19.30
N GLN A 793 25.79 -9.56 -19.73
CA GLN A 793 27.10 -9.97 -19.22
C GLN A 793 28.19 -9.85 -20.32
N PRO A 794 28.69 -8.64 -20.64
CA PRO A 794 29.58 -8.42 -21.78
C PRO A 794 30.91 -9.17 -21.67
N GLY A 795 31.43 -9.36 -20.45
CA GLY A 795 32.65 -10.15 -20.21
C GLY A 795 32.47 -11.64 -20.54
N ILE A 796 31.34 -12.22 -20.14
CA ILE A 796 31.01 -13.61 -20.44
C ILE A 796 30.73 -13.81 -21.92
N ARG A 797 30.02 -12.86 -22.56
CA ARG A 797 29.80 -12.89 -24.02
C ARG A 797 31.13 -12.88 -24.79
N LYS A 798 32.05 -12.00 -24.41
CA LYS A 798 33.40 -11.94 -25.01
C LYS A 798 34.17 -13.24 -24.79
N ALA A 799 34.09 -13.84 -23.60
CA ALA A 799 34.74 -15.12 -23.30
C ALA A 799 34.15 -16.28 -24.12
N ALA A 800 32.82 -16.34 -24.25
CA ALA A 800 32.13 -17.33 -25.06
C ALA A 800 32.47 -17.20 -26.55
N ASP A 801 32.52 -15.97 -27.08
CA ASP A 801 32.89 -15.70 -28.47
C ASP A 801 34.36 -16.05 -28.74
N ALA A 802 35.26 -15.78 -27.79
CA ALA A 802 36.67 -16.16 -27.89
C ALA A 802 36.87 -17.68 -27.84
N VAL A 803 36.13 -18.40 -26.99
CA VAL A 803 36.21 -19.86 -26.95
C VAL A 803 35.60 -20.51 -28.20
N ARG A 804 34.58 -19.87 -28.81
CA ARG A 804 33.97 -20.34 -30.07
C ARG A 804 34.95 -20.36 -31.25
N THR A 805 36.07 -19.64 -31.21
CA THR A 805 37.09 -19.69 -32.26
C THR A 805 38.07 -20.87 -32.12
N TYR A 806 38.02 -21.59 -30.99
CA TYR A 806 38.84 -22.79 -30.73
C TYR A 806 38.07 -24.11 -30.96
N LEU A 807 36.76 -24.02 -31.21
CA LEU A 807 35.86 -25.11 -31.61
C LEU A 807 35.59 -25.00 -33.11
#